data_AF-G0MM24-F1
#
_entry.id   AF-G0MM24-F1
#
_cell.length_a   1.000
_cell.length_b   1.000
_cell.length_c   1.000
_cell.angle_alpha   90.00
_cell.angle_beta   90.00
_cell.angle_gamma   90.00
#
_symmetry.space_group_name_H-M   'P 1'
#
loop_
_entity.id
_entity.type
_entity.pdbx_description
1 polymer ?
#
loop_
_entity_poly.entity_id
_entity_poly.type
_entity_poly.pdbx_seq_one_letter_code
_entity_poly.pdbx_strand_id
1 'polypeptide(L)'
;MNKTLQNDENGEVSQSPSNCTYCYTLECSLRIESTSSIKKKTPINSKNAIMTVGRNEKRKIHLQIELKTASTGQPAVVSYDVTDARVHLQSVTAGKCTVEIPSLNLMFQMFNCAPRKLNVFMKSLQAKLDIMKMEDKTVSTLPKQISRPLAVFNVLSPLTIGEMRKVKKLREPSALASPSTSQKPTTAGAPKPSTSTTPKRKSSSTSLFSGNLENRIMNRSISLKRMTSFARDENLTSLKPLKDAPSMKERIELSDEQKSVVRCVVNSRVNVFFTGSAGTGKSVILRRIIEMLPAGSTYITAATGVAASQIGGITLHAFCGFRYENSTAEQCLQQVLRHSHMVKQWKQCAYLIIDEISMIDCDFFEILEYVARAVRNNDRPFGGIQLIITGDFFQLPPVTKDNNPTFCFESEAWSRCVQKTIVLKNVKRQNDNVFVKILNSVRVGVCDEKAASLLKETFKNEFPTDVIPTKLCTHSEDADRINRLNLEKTKGAEKTFYAYDDDNYNEKARTLAVKKLTLKVGSQVMLIKNLDVNRGLCNGSRGIVEKFSEAGNPVVRFLAQDLAIEIRRSKFSVRVPGYDAPFIRRQLPLQLAWAISIHKSQGMTLDCAEISLERVFADGQAYVALSRARSLSAIRITGFDASCVRANTKVIDFYDSIGNDYDDDDFEPATKLRKYRSI
;
A
#
# COMPACT_ATOMS: atom_id res chain seq x y z
N MET A 1 2.99 -49.54 -40.86
CA MET A 1 2.29 -50.56 -40.05
C MET A 1 1.51 -49.85 -38.97
N ASN A 2 0.20 -49.70 -39.22
CA ASN A 2 -0.78 -49.20 -38.28
C ASN A 2 -0.85 -50.11 -37.04
N LYS A 3 -0.96 -49.51 -35.84
CA LYS A 3 -1.81 -50.06 -34.79
C LYS A 3 -2.43 -48.92 -33.99
N THR A 4 -3.62 -48.58 -34.47
CA THR A 4 -4.73 -47.91 -33.79
C THR A 4 -5.13 -48.70 -32.54
N LEU A 5 -5.37 -48.04 -31.42
CA LEU A 5 -6.33 -48.48 -30.41
C LEU A 5 -7.08 -47.24 -29.90
N GLN A 6 -8.39 -47.26 -30.15
CA GLN A 6 -9.40 -46.33 -29.67
C GLN A 6 -9.96 -46.78 -28.33
N ASN A 7 -10.38 -45.78 -27.55
CA ASN A 7 -11.45 -45.71 -26.55
C ASN A 7 -11.35 -46.57 -25.26
N ASP A 8 -11.40 -45.88 -24.11
CA ASP A 8 -12.66 -45.81 -23.36
C ASP A 8 -12.69 -44.64 -22.37
N GLU A 9 -13.83 -43.95 -22.38
CA GLU A 9 -14.27 -42.93 -21.44
C GLU A 9 -14.58 -43.54 -20.07
N ASN A 10 -14.31 -42.77 -19.01
CA ASN A 10 -14.79 -42.85 -17.62
C ASN A 10 -13.63 -42.93 -16.60
N GLY A 11 -13.27 -41.78 -16.06
CA GLY A 11 -12.38 -41.66 -14.92
C GLY A 11 -12.47 -40.27 -14.32
N GLU A 12 -13.25 -40.15 -13.25
CA GLU A 12 -13.31 -38.97 -12.37
C GLU A 12 -11.89 -38.47 -12.06
N VAL A 13 -11.53 -37.31 -12.60
CA VAL A 13 -10.26 -36.65 -12.26
C VAL A 13 -10.39 -36.06 -10.87
N SER A 14 -9.86 -36.83 -9.92
CA SER A 14 -9.47 -36.41 -8.58
C SER A 14 -8.70 -35.07 -8.60
N GLN A 15 -9.41 -33.98 -8.29
CA GLN A 15 -8.80 -32.70 -7.97
C GLN A 15 -8.01 -32.83 -6.67
N SER A 16 -6.69 -32.96 -6.79
CA SER A 16 -5.76 -32.72 -5.68
C SER A 16 -5.61 -31.20 -5.44
N PRO A 17 -5.27 -30.78 -4.21
CA PRO A 17 -5.87 -29.60 -3.58
C PRO A 17 -5.15 -28.29 -3.92
N SER A 18 -5.81 -27.45 -4.70
CA SER A 18 -5.52 -26.02 -4.80
C SER A 18 -5.84 -25.34 -3.44
N ASN A 19 -4.80 -25.09 -2.65
CA ASN A 19 -4.87 -24.49 -1.31
C ASN A 19 -5.49 -23.08 -1.33
N CYS A 20 -6.79 -23.02 -1.09
CA CYS A 20 -7.57 -21.83 -0.78
C CYS A 20 -6.94 -21.10 0.42
N THR A 21 -6.25 -19.99 0.17
CA THR A 21 -5.42 -19.28 1.16
C THR A 21 -6.25 -18.17 1.83
N TYR A 22 -6.61 -18.39 3.11
CA TYR A 22 -7.20 -17.49 4.14
C TYR A 22 -8.25 -16.42 3.73
N CYS A 23 -9.48 -16.57 4.24
CA CYS A 23 -10.61 -15.65 4.05
C CYS A 23 -10.89 -14.87 5.35
N TYR A 24 -10.67 -13.56 5.40
CA TYR A 24 -10.90 -12.68 6.57
C TYR A 24 -12.14 -11.78 6.45
N THR A 25 -12.82 -11.90 5.32
CA THR A 25 -14.12 -11.31 5.03
C THR A 25 -15.07 -12.43 4.61
N LEU A 26 -16.27 -12.45 5.15
CA LEU A 26 -17.28 -13.47 4.86
C LEU A 26 -18.61 -12.80 4.53
N GLU A 27 -19.17 -13.13 3.37
CA GLU A 27 -20.54 -12.79 3.01
C GLU A 27 -21.49 -13.89 3.53
N CYS A 28 -22.51 -13.50 4.30
CA CYS A 28 -23.43 -14.44 4.93
C CYS A 28 -24.83 -13.84 5.17
N SER A 29 -25.80 -14.72 5.36
CA SER A 29 -27.04 -14.37 6.07
C SER A 29 -26.75 -14.42 7.57
N LEU A 30 -27.08 -13.37 8.29
CA LEU A 30 -26.76 -13.20 9.71
C LEU A 30 -28.02 -13.03 10.54
N ARG A 31 -28.13 -13.80 11.62
CA ARG A 31 -29.11 -13.60 12.70
C ARG A 31 -28.37 -13.28 14.00
N ILE A 32 -28.77 -12.20 14.67
CA ILE A 32 -28.20 -11.77 15.96
C ILE A 32 -29.28 -11.86 17.02
N GLU A 33 -29.04 -12.62 18.08
CA GLU A 33 -29.96 -12.79 19.20
C GLU A 33 -29.30 -12.39 20.52
N SER A 34 -30.09 -11.89 21.47
CA SER A 34 -29.58 -11.68 22.83
C SER A 34 -29.74 -12.96 23.65
N THR A 35 -28.70 -13.33 24.38
CA THR A 35 -28.67 -14.49 25.28
C THR A 35 -29.14 -14.16 26.70
N SER A 36 -29.58 -12.91 26.96
CA SER A 36 -30.06 -12.48 28.27
C SER A 36 -31.53 -12.88 28.52
N SER A 37 -31.77 -13.52 29.66
CA SER A 37 -33.12 -13.93 30.12
C SER A 37 -34.01 -12.76 30.56
N ILE A 38 -33.45 -11.57 30.75
CA ILE A 38 -34.09 -10.46 31.48
C ILE A 38 -34.77 -9.44 30.53
N LYS A 39 -34.37 -9.38 29.25
CA LYS A 39 -35.02 -8.55 28.22
C LYS A 39 -35.00 -9.27 26.87
N LYS A 40 -36.12 -9.89 26.46
CA LYS A 40 -36.28 -10.46 25.11
C LYS A 40 -36.24 -9.34 24.06
N LYS A 41 -35.06 -9.08 23.50
CA LYS A 41 -34.90 -8.22 22.32
C LYS A 41 -35.27 -9.01 21.06
N THR A 42 -35.96 -8.37 20.12
CA THR A 42 -36.26 -8.97 18.82
C THR A 42 -34.95 -9.31 18.07
N PRO A 43 -34.83 -10.52 17.51
CA PRO A 43 -33.62 -10.93 16.80
C PRO A 43 -33.43 -10.10 15.53
N ILE A 44 -32.21 -9.65 15.28
CA ILE A 44 -31.85 -8.90 14.06
C ILE A 44 -31.53 -9.91 12.98
N ASN A 45 -32.23 -9.85 11.85
CA ASN A 45 -32.00 -10.72 10.70
C ASN A 45 -31.55 -9.89 9.50
N SER A 46 -30.43 -10.29 8.87
CA SER A 46 -29.95 -9.72 7.62
C SER A 46 -29.64 -10.83 6.62
N LYS A 47 -30.13 -10.69 5.39
CA LYS A 47 -29.89 -11.67 4.32
C LYS A 47 -28.53 -11.47 3.62
N ASN A 48 -27.95 -10.27 3.72
CA ASN A 48 -26.71 -9.88 3.02
C ASN A 48 -25.80 -9.09 3.97
N ALA A 49 -25.17 -9.78 4.92
CA ALA A 49 -24.18 -9.21 5.82
C ALA A 49 -22.76 -9.51 5.34
N ILE A 50 -21.85 -8.54 5.45
CA ILE A 50 -20.42 -8.74 5.29
C ILE A 50 -19.78 -8.73 6.68
N MET A 51 -19.06 -9.79 7.02
CA MET A 51 -18.37 -9.92 8.31
C MET A 51 -16.86 -9.90 8.08
N THR A 52 -16.16 -9.00 8.76
CA THR A 52 -14.70 -8.82 8.63
C THR A 52 -14.04 -8.92 10.01
N VAL A 53 -12.97 -9.71 10.11
CA VAL A 53 -12.18 -9.81 11.35
C VAL A 53 -11.01 -8.84 11.29
N GLY A 54 -10.89 -7.98 12.30
CA GLY A 54 -9.80 -7.01 12.41
C GLY A 54 -9.39 -6.74 13.84
N ARG A 55 -8.46 -5.79 14.00
CA ARG A 55 -8.02 -5.27 15.31
C ARG A 55 -8.44 -3.82 15.46
N ASN A 56 -9.00 -3.47 16.61
CA ASN A 56 -9.29 -2.09 16.97
C ASN A 56 -8.01 -1.33 17.42
N GLU A 57 -8.15 -0.04 17.74
CA GLU A 57 -7.07 0.83 18.23
C GLU A 57 -6.36 0.30 19.49
N LYS A 58 -7.08 -0.48 20.32
CA LYS A 58 -6.57 -1.14 21.53
C LYS A 58 -5.97 -2.52 21.25
N ARG A 59 -5.76 -2.88 19.97
CA ARG A 59 -5.26 -4.18 19.48
C ARG A 59 -6.13 -5.39 19.82
N LYS A 60 -7.35 -5.18 20.31
CA LYS A 60 -8.31 -6.26 20.55
C LYS A 60 -8.90 -6.76 19.25
N ILE A 61 -9.18 -8.05 19.19
CA ILE A 61 -9.82 -8.66 18.02
C ILE A 61 -11.29 -8.21 18.01
N HIS A 62 -11.69 -7.60 16.91
CA HIS A 62 -13.05 -7.13 16.67
C HIS A 62 -13.64 -7.80 15.43
N LEU A 63 -14.93 -8.08 15.50
CA LEU A 63 -15.73 -8.55 14.38
C LEU A 63 -16.58 -7.39 13.88
N GLN A 64 -16.23 -6.88 12.71
CA GLN A 64 -16.97 -5.82 12.03
C GLN A 64 -18.05 -6.45 11.15
N ILE A 65 -19.27 -5.95 11.27
CA ILE A 65 -20.45 -6.43 10.55
C ILE A 65 -21.02 -5.24 9.78
N GLU A 66 -21.09 -5.40 8.47
CA GLU A 66 -21.72 -4.45 7.56
C GLU A 66 -23.06 -5.03 7.11
N LEU A 67 -24.16 -4.36 7.49
CA LEU A 67 -25.51 -4.74 7.11
C LEU A 67 -25.93 -3.95 5.87
N LYS A 68 -26.12 -4.62 4.73
CA LYS A 68 -26.66 -3.98 3.51
C LYS A 68 -28.16 -3.71 3.68
N THR A 69 -28.57 -2.45 3.79
CA THR A 69 -29.98 -2.05 3.79
C THR A 69 -30.49 -1.96 2.34
N ALA A 70 -31.71 -2.48 2.09
CA ALA A 70 -32.23 -2.67 0.73
C ALA A 70 -32.79 -1.39 0.06
N SER A 71 -32.74 -0.23 0.70
CA SER A 71 -33.29 1.01 0.16
C SER A 71 -32.53 2.23 0.69
N THR A 72 -31.71 2.85 -0.17
CA THR A 72 -31.16 4.23 -0.11
C THR A 72 -30.48 4.72 1.19
N GLY A 73 -30.18 3.85 2.15
CA GLY A 73 -29.47 4.22 3.40
C GLY A 73 -28.02 3.73 3.42
N GLN A 74 -27.14 4.46 4.11
CA GLN A 74 -25.77 4.01 4.41
C GLN A 74 -25.79 2.62 5.06
N PRO A 75 -24.87 1.70 4.70
CA PRO A 75 -24.78 0.41 5.36
C PRO A 75 -24.46 0.60 6.84
N ALA A 76 -25.23 -0.05 7.72
CA ALA A 76 -24.98 0.01 9.15
C ALA A 76 -23.76 -0.87 9.46
N VAL A 77 -22.65 -0.22 9.82
CA VAL A 77 -21.41 -0.89 10.21
C VAL A 77 -21.34 -0.94 11.73
N VAL A 78 -21.31 -2.14 12.29
CA VAL A 78 -21.21 -2.36 13.74
C VAL A 78 -20.00 -3.23 14.04
N SER A 79 -19.22 -2.87 15.05
CA SER A 79 -18.01 -3.59 15.45
C SER A 79 -18.15 -4.13 16.87
N TYR A 80 -17.97 -5.43 17.04
CA TYR A 80 -18.08 -6.12 18.32
C TYR A 80 -16.70 -6.59 18.80
N ASP A 81 -16.35 -6.31 20.07
CA ASP A 81 -15.20 -6.93 20.72
C ASP A 81 -15.50 -8.43 20.86
N VAL A 82 -14.66 -9.28 20.25
CA VAL A 82 -14.84 -10.75 20.25
C VAL A 82 -13.75 -11.45 21.07
N THR A 83 -13.05 -10.72 21.93
CA THR A 83 -11.94 -11.27 22.72
C THR A 83 -12.35 -12.47 23.58
N ASP A 84 -13.58 -12.48 24.10
CA ASP A 84 -14.15 -13.57 24.89
C ASP A 84 -15.10 -14.49 24.10
N ALA A 85 -15.14 -14.36 22.78
CA ALA A 85 -16.07 -15.11 21.95
C ALA A 85 -15.84 -16.63 22.03
N ARG A 86 -16.94 -17.38 22.00
CA ARG A 86 -17.00 -18.84 21.90
C ARG A 86 -17.49 -19.22 20.51
N VAL A 87 -16.66 -19.95 19.77
CA VAL A 87 -16.95 -20.36 18.40
C VAL A 87 -17.44 -21.82 18.40
N HIS A 88 -18.66 -22.04 17.92
CA HIS A 88 -19.26 -23.37 17.82
C HIS A 88 -19.17 -23.89 16.38
N LEU A 89 -18.25 -24.82 16.12
CA LEU A 89 -17.99 -25.38 14.78
C LEU A 89 -18.85 -26.60 14.42
N GLN A 90 -19.84 -26.97 15.25
CA GLN A 90 -20.58 -28.24 15.16
C GLN A 90 -21.46 -28.40 13.90
N SER A 91 -21.73 -27.32 13.15
CA SER A 91 -22.59 -27.34 11.95
C SER A 91 -21.97 -26.74 10.68
N VAL A 92 -20.64 -26.57 10.66
CA VAL A 92 -19.93 -25.88 9.55
C VAL A 92 -20.06 -26.63 8.22
N THR A 93 -20.20 -27.96 8.26
CA THR A 93 -20.45 -28.82 7.09
C THR A 93 -21.79 -28.55 6.41
N ALA A 94 -22.76 -28.00 7.14
CA ALA A 94 -24.07 -27.57 6.61
C ALA A 94 -24.12 -26.07 6.25
N GLY A 95 -22.97 -25.38 6.20
CA GLY A 95 -22.91 -23.95 5.88
C GLY A 95 -23.47 -23.03 6.99
N LYS A 96 -23.56 -23.54 8.23
CA LYS A 96 -24.07 -22.82 9.41
C LYS A 96 -23.00 -22.75 10.50
N CYS A 97 -22.90 -21.63 11.20
CA CYS A 97 -21.99 -21.48 12.33
C CYS A 97 -22.54 -20.51 13.37
N THR A 98 -22.20 -20.74 14.63
CA THR A 98 -22.62 -19.86 15.74
C THR A 98 -21.40 -19.31 16.46
N VAL A 99 -21.40 -17.99 16.69
CA VAL A 99 -20.43 -17.29 17.55
C VAL A 99 -21.19 -16.67 18.70
N GLU A 100 -20.85 -17.05 19.91
CA GLU A 100 -21.40 -16.43 21.13
C GLU A 100 -20.38 -15.44 21.69
N ILE A 101 -20.84 -14.25 22.09
CA ILE A 101 -20.03 -13.25 22.81
C ILE A 101 -20.65 -13.07 24.21
N PRO A 102 -20.16 -13.79 25.23
CA PRO A 102 -20.73 -13.75 26.57
C PRO A 102 -20.74 -12.34 27.18
N SER A 103 -19.66 -11.57 27.02
CA SER A 103 -19.52 -10.20 27.55
C SER A 103 -20.60 -9.24 27.04
N LEU A 104 -21.16 -9.51 25.87
CA LEU A 104 -22.21 -8.69 25.25
C LEU A 104 -23.60 -9.32 25.36
N ASN A 105 -23.71 -10.54 25.90
CA ASN A 105 -24.93 -11.36 25.87
C ASN A 105 -25.52 -11.47 24.45
N LEU A 106 -24.67 -11.74 23.46
CA LEU A 106 -25.06 -11.83 22.05
C LEU A 106 -24.67 -13.18 21.44
N MET A 107 -25.53 -13.70 20.57
CA MET A 107 -25.29 -14.87 19.73
C MET A 107 -25.46 -14.49 18.26
N PHE A 108 -24.43 -14.76 17.46
CA PHE A 108 -24.41 -14.57 16.02
C PHE A 108 -24.56 -15.93 15.34
N GLN A 109 -25.63 -16.11 14.58
CA GLN A 109 -25.87 -17.29 13.77
C GLN A 109 -25.70 -16.93 12.30
N MET A 110 -24.72 -17.55 11.65
CA MET A 110 -24.40 -17.39 10.24
C MET A 110 -25.06 -18.51 9.44
N PHE A 111 -25.67 -18.16 8.31
CA PHE A 111 -26.31 -19.08 7.38
C PHE A 111 -25.92 -18.75 5.93
N ASN A 112 -26.15 -19.69 5.02
CA ASN A 112 -25.97 -19.52 3.57
C ASN A 112 -24.53 -19.12 3.16
N CYS A 113 -23.53 -19.73 3.81
CA CYS A 113 -22.12 -19.50 3.49
C CYS A 113 -21.54 -20.68 2.70
N ALA A 114 -20.64 -20.42 1.75
CA ALA A 114 -19.86 -21.48 1.12
C ALA A 114 -19.06 -22.27 2.20
N PRO A 115 -19.29 -23.58 2.38
CA PRO A 115 -18.73 -24.34 3.53
C PRO A 115 -17.21 -24.26 3.65
N ARG A 116 -16.48 -24.23 2.53
CA ARG A 116 -15.01 -24.07 2.50
C ARG A 116 -14.57 -22.70 3.03
N LYS A 117 -15.20 -21.60 2.59
CA LYS A 117 -14.87 -20.23 3.02
C LYS A 117 -15.22 -20.02 4.50
N LEU A 118 -16.37 -20.54 4.94
CA LEU A 118 -16.80 -20.50 6.34
C LEU A 118 -15.80 -21.25 7.25
N ASN A 119 -15.38 -22.45 6.85
CA ASN A 119 -14.42 -23.24 7.62
C ASN A 119 -13.06 -22.55 7.76
N VAL A 120 -12.55 -21.94 6.69
CA VAL A 120 -11.31 -21.16 6.72
C VAL A 120 -11.44 -19.94 7.62
N PHE A 121 -12.50 -19.14 7.43
CA PHE A 121 -12.77 -17.94 8.23
C PHE A 121 -12.86 -18.25 9.73
N MET A 122 -13.61 -19.29 10.11
CA MET A 122 -13.81 -19.64 11.52
C MET A 122 -12.57 -20.27 12.17
N LYS A 123 -11.81 -21.10 11.44
CA LYS A 123 -10.53 -21.62 11.92
C LYS A 123 -9.50 -20.50 12.12
N SER A 124 -9.49 -19.51 11.23
CA SER A 124 -8.62 -18.34 11.35
C SER A 124 -8.99 -17.46 12.55
N LEU A 125 -10.28 -17.23 12.80
CA LEU A 125 -10.77 -16.50 13.98
C LEU A 125 -10.37 -17.23 15.27
N GLN A 126 -10.67 -18.54 15.37
CA GLN A 126 -10.34 -19.33 16.55
C GLN A 126 -8.83 -19.34 16.84
N ALA A 127 -8.00 -19.55 15.82
CA ALA A 127 -6.54 -19.55 15.98
C ALA A 127 -6.00 -18.22 16.53
N LYS A 128 -6.55 -17.08 16.07
CA LYS A 128 -6.14 -15.76 16.56
C LYS A 128 -6.61 -15.49 17.99
N LEU A 129 -7.80 -15.96 18.36
CA LEU A 129 -8.29 -15.90 19.75
C LEU A 129 -7.43 -16.77 20.69
N ASP A 130 -7.02 -17.97 20.25
CA ASP A 130 -6.15 -18.87 21.02
C ASP A 130 -4.77 -18.23 21.29
N ILE A 131 -4.17 -17.59 20.28
CA ILE A 131 -2.88 -16.88 20.41
C ILE A 131 -2.99 -15.70 21.39
N MET A 132 -4.06 -14.90 21.29
CA MET A 132 -4.26 -13.75 22.17
C MET A 132 -4.39 -14.18 23.64
N LYS A 133 -5.14 -15.26 23.93
CA LYS A 133 -5.29 -15.81 25.28
C LYS A 133 -3.97 -16.32 25.87
N MET A 134 -2.98 -16.69 25.06
CA MET A 134 -1.62 -17.00 25.54
C MET A 134 -0.83 -15.73 25.90
N GLU A 135 -0.88 -14.72 25.04
CA GLU A 135 -0.12 -13.48 25.23
C GLU A 135 -0.56 -12.77 26.53
N ASP A 136 -1.87 -12.75 26.83
CA ASP A 136 -2.39 -12.18 28.09
C ASP A 136 -1.96 -12.97 29.35
N LYS A 137 -1.71 -14.29 29.24
CA LYS A 137 -1.21 -15.10 30.37
C LYS A 137 0.28 -14.91 30.65
N THR A 138 1.06 -14.48 29.66
CA THR A 138 2.52 -14.28 29.77
C THR A 138 2.93 -12.89 30.26
N VAL A 139 1.98 -11.95 30.41
CA VAL A 139 2.26 -10.52 30.69
C VAL A 139 1.91 -10.16 32.14
N SER A 140 2.47 -10.87 33.13
CA SER A 140 2.45 -10.42 34.54
C SER A 140 3.80 -9.88 35.03
N THR A 141 4.83 -9.82 34.20
CA THR A 141 6.13 -9.23 34.54
C THR A 141 6.75 -8.50 33.34
N LEU A 142 7.13 -7.23 33.56
CA LEU A 142 7.88 -6.27 32.71
C LEU A 142 7.09 -5.19 31.92
N PRO A 143 7.70 -3.98 31.77
CA PRO A 143 6.96 -2.71 31.75
C PRO A 143 6.52 -2.21 30.37
N LYS A 144 5.62 -1.24 30.45
CA LYS A 144 4.89 -0.53 29.39
C LYS A 144 5.76 0.07 28.27
N GLN A 145 5.29 -0.17 27.05
CA GLN A 145 5.12 0.76 25.92
C GLN A 145 6.34 1.22 25.09
N ILE A 146 6.35 0.76 23.83
CA ILE A 146 6.88 1.50 22.66
C ILE A 146 5.67 1.93 21.82
N SER A 147 5.50 3.25 21.65
CA SER A 147 4.38 3.89 20.96
C SER A 147 4.51 3.76 19.43
N ARG A 148 3.58 3.00 18.82
CA ARG A 148 3.33 2.97 17.37
C ARG A 148 2.08 3.82 17.06
N PRO A 149 1.92 4.37 15.85
CA PRO A 149 0.74 5.17 15.50
C PRO A 149 -0.56 4.35 15.61
N LEU A 150 -1.60 4.98 16.12
CA LEU A 150 -2.96 4.43 16.24
C LEU A 150 -3.61 4.47 14.85
N ALA A 151 -3.86 3.31 14.26
CA ALA A 151 -4.62 3.18 13.01
C ALA A 151 -6.00 2.57 13.30
N VAL A 152 -7.00 3.15 12.63
CA VAL A 152 -8.40 2.72 12.51
C VAL A 152 -8.45 1.24 12.07
N PHE A 153 -9.47 0.50 12.54
CA PHE A 153 -9.69 -0.95 12.36
C PHE A 153 -8.85 -1.61 11.26
N ASN A 154 -7.85 -2.40 11.64
CA ASN A 154 -6.97 -3.11 10.70
C ASN A 154 -7.48 -4.53 10.47
N VAL A 155 -7.79 -4.89 9.22
CA VAL A 155 -8.09 -6.28 8.85
C VAL A 155 -6.90 -7.16 9.19
N LEU A 156 -7.14 -8.31 9.84
CA LEU A 156 -6.07 -9.18 10.29
C LEU A 156 -5.28 -9.78 9.11
N SER A 157 -3.94 -9.79 9.24
CA SER A 157 -3.05 -10.47 8.30
C SER A 157 -3.24 -11.99 8.33
N PRO A 158 -2.93 -12.70 7.22
CA PRO A 158 -2.83 -14.16 7.16
C PRO A 158 -2.06 -14.75 8.33
N LEU A 159 -2.51 -15.90 8.85
CA LEU A 159 -1.77 -16.64 9.88
C LEU A 159 -0.35 -16.93 9.36
N THR A 160 0.66 -16.42 10.05
CA THR A 160 2.06 -16.70 9.70
C THR A 160 2.41 -18.15 10.03
N ILE A 161 3.46 -18.68 9.37
CA ILE A 161 3.98 -20.03 9.68
C ILE A 161 4.37 -20.15 11.17
N GLY A 162 4.87 -19.07 11.77
CA GLY A 162 5.17 -19.01 13.20
C GLY A 162 3.93 -19.10 14.09
N GLU A 163 2.84 -18.42 13.73
CA GLU A 163 1.55 -18.51 14.42
C GLU A 163 0.93 -19.91 14.29
N MET A 164 1.03 -20.55 13.12
CA MET A 164 0.55 -21.92 12.91
C MET A 164 1.31 -22.94 13.78
N ARG A 165 2.63 -22.78 13.96
CA ARG A 165 3.43 -23.63 14.86
C ARG A 165 3.02 -23.46 16.32
N LYS A 166 2.70 -22.24 16.76
CA LYS A 166 2.20 -21.96 18.13
C LYS A 166 0.84 -22.64 18.38
N VAL A 167 -0.09 -22.52 17.43
CA VAL A 167 -1.42 -23.16 17.51
C VAL A 167 -1.31 -24.68 17.49
N LYS A 168 -0.36 -25.27 16.75
CA LYS A 168 -0.14 -26.72 16.73
C LYS A 168 0.35 -27.24 18.09
N LYS A 169 1.34 -26.57 18.71
CA LYS A 169 1.82 -26.89 20.07
C LYS A 169 0.73 -26.75 21.14
N LEU A 170 -0.19 -25.80 20.97
CA LEU A 170 -1.32 -25.58 21.88
C LEU A 170 -2.36 -26.70 21.86
N ARG A 171 -2.47 -27.44 20.75
CA ARG A 171 -3.54 -28.43 20.50
C ARG A 171 -3.05 -29.87 20.61
N GLU A 172 -1.78 -30.09 20.94
CA GLU A 172 -1.24 -31.41 21.27
C GLU A 172 -1.72 -31.80 22.68
N PRO A 173 -2.31 -33.00 22.87
CA PRO A 173 -2.70 -33.48 24.21
C PRO A 173 -1.45 -33.65 25.08
N SER A 174 -1.40 -32.97 26.22
CA SER A 174 -0.35 -33.10 27.22
C SER A 174 -0.40 -34.49 27.88
N ALA A 175 0.40 -35.43 27.40
CA ALA A 175 0.81 -36.59 28.18
C ALA A 175 1.92 -36.18 29.16
N LEU A 176 1.83 -36.67 30.40
CA LEU A 176 2.77 -36.54 31.53
C LEU A 176 2.59 -35.32 32.45
N ALA A 177 1.74 -35.51 33.45
CA ALA A 177 1.96 -34.93 34.78
C ALA A 177 2.14 -36.10 35.77
N SER A 178 3.34 -36.23 36.33
CA SER A 178 3.59 -36.98 37.56
C SER A 178 4.49 -36.12 38.46
N PRO A 179 4.15 -35.93 39.74
CA PRO A 179 4.88 -35.01 40.61
C PRO A 179 6.14 -35.66 41.21
N SER A 180 7.10 -34.80 41.52
CA SER A 180 8.38 -35.05 42.18
C SER A 180 8.25 -35.41 43.66
N THR A 181 9.04 -36.39 44.15
CA THR A 181 9.94 -36.23 45.31
C THR A 181 10.92 -37.40 45.51
N SER A 182 12.05 -37.05 46.10
CA SER A 182 13.30 -37.74 46.45
C SER A 182 13.24 -38.92 47.43
N GLN A 183 14.10 -39.94 47.25
CA GLN A 183 15.17 -40.41 48.18
C GLN A 183 15.82 -41.75 47.69
N LYS A 184 17.14 -41.91 47.93
CA LYS A 184 18.00 -43.09 47.63
C LYS A 184 17.72 -44.28 48.61
N PRO A 185 18.52 -45.37 48.62
CA PRO A 185 18.75 -46.43 47.63
C PRO A 185 18.47 -47.83 48.25
N THR A 186 18.41 -48.93 47.49
CA THR A 186 19.05 -50.25 47.80
C THR A 186 18.58 -51.41 46.90
N THR A 187 19.58 -52.25 46.55
CA THR A 187 19.57 -53.71 46.29
C THR A 187 18.77 -54.35 45.14
N ALA A 188 19.56 -54.81 44.16
CA ALA A 188 19.69 -56.20 43.66
C ALA A 188 18.45 -57.05 43.35
N GLY A 189 18.41 -57.58 42.11
CA GLY A 189 17.61 -58.75 41.75
C GLY A 189 17.25 -58.81 40.25
N ALA A 190 18.00 -59.59 39.49
CA ALA A 190 17.72 -59.99 38.10
C ALA A 190 16.60 -61.08 38.06
N PRO A 191 16.31 -61.77 36.93
CA PRO A 191 15.65 -61.28 35.71
C PRO A 191 14.49 -62.20 35.20
N LYS A 192 13.66 -61.67 34.27
CA LYS A 192 12.98 -62.37 33.12
C LYS A 192 11.93 -63.48 33.43
N PRO A 193 11.18 -64.03 32.43
CA PRO A 193 10.60 -63.48 31.18
C PRO A 193 9.13 -63.95 30.91
N SER A 194 8.55 -63.54 29.75
CA SER A 194 7.53 -64.25 28.92
C SER A 194 6.15 -64.52 29.56
N THR A 195 4.98 -64.60 28.90
CA THR A 195 4.50 -64.62 27.51
C THR A 195 2.96 -64.53 27.59
N SER A 196 2.31 -64.07 26.52
CA SER A 196 0.95 -64.46 26.03
C SER A 196 -0.21 -64.65 27.01
N THR A 197 -1.36 -63.99 26.76
CA THR A 197 -2.60 -64.64 26.25
C THR A 197 -3.82 -63.70 26.35
N THR A 198 -4.52 -63.51 25.23
CA THR A 198 -5.97 -63.22 25.09
C THR A 198 -6.84 -64.33 25.73
N PRO A 199 -8.21 -64.34 25.76
CA PRO A 199 -9.26 -63.34 25.42
C PRO A 199 -10.55 -63.34 26.33
N LYS A 200 -11.50 -62.42 26.02
CA LYS A 200 -13.00 -62.58 25.94
C LYS A 200 -13.93 -62.62 27.19
N ARG A 201 -15.13 -62.00 26.92
CA ARG A 201 -16.52 -62.16 27.45
C ARG A 201 -16.88 -61.38 28.74
N LYS A 202 -17.85 -60.45 28.72
CA LYS A 202 -19.34 -60.44 28.49
C LYS A 202 -20.14 -60.62 29.79
N SER A 203 -21.04 -59.65 30.08
CA SER A 203 -22.40 -59.72 30.69
C SER A 203 -22.69 -58.36 31.36
N SER A 204 -23.69 -57.55 31.01
CA SER A 204 -25.16 -57.66 30.89
C SER A 204 -25.93 -57.35 32.19
N SER A 205 -26.73 -56.27 32.17
CA SER A 205 -28.16 -56.19 32.57
C SER A 205 -28.60 -54.71 32.54
N THR A 206 -29.57 -54.21 31.76
CA THR A 206 -31.05 -54.38 31.66
C THR A 206 -31.87 -53.56 32.69
N SER A 207 -32.69 -52.61 32.19
CA SER A 207 -34.11 -52.31 32.52
C SER A 207 -34.46 -50.84 32.21
N LEU A 208 -35.68 -50.38 31.85
CA LEU A 208 -36.85 -50.85 31.10
C LEU A 208 -37.88 -49.66 31.03
N PHE A 209 -38.67 -49.54 29.93
CA PHE A 209 -39.95 -48.80 29.70
C PHE A 209 -40.05 -47.27 29.95
N SER A 210 -40.93 -46.46 29.33
CA SER A 210 -41.67 -46.36 28.04
C SER A 210 -42.67 -45.18 28.18
N GLY A 211 -42.96 -44.47 27.08
CA GLY A 211 -44.30 -43.90 26.83
C GLY A 211 -44.55 -42.41 27.10
N ASN A 212 -44.57 -41.59 26.04
CA ASN A 212 -45.81 -41.00 25.53
C ASN A 212 -45.60 -40.28 24.18
N LEU A 213 -46.54 -40.56 23.28
CA LEU A 213 -46.67 -40.10 21.90
C LEU A 213 -47.86 -39.13 21.82
N GLU A 214 -47.84 -38.22 20.82
CA GLU A 214 -49.00 -37.48 20.28
C GLU A 214 -49.62 -36.39 21.18
N ASN A 215 -50.11 -35.24 20.71
CA ASN A 215 -50.57 -34.80 19.40
C ASN A 215 -50.76 -33.26 19.40
N ARG A 216 -50.96 -32.68 18.20
CA ARG A 216 -51.44 -31.30 17.86
C ARG A 216 -50.36 -30.29 17.46
N ILE A 217 -50.32 -29.68 16.26
CA ILE A 217 -51.25 -29.59 15.12
C ILE A 217 -50.40 -29.31 13.86
N MET A 218 -50.66 -30.07 12.79
CA MET A 218 -50.35 -29.73 11.40
C MET A 218 -51.52 -28.94 10.81
N ASN A 219 -51.23 -27.90 10.01
CA ASN A 219 -51.92 -27.50 8.75
C ASN A 219 -51.45 -26.09 8.35
N ARG A 220 -50.61 -25.95 7.32
CA ARG A 220 -50.93 -25.77 5.88
C ARG A 220 -51.56 -24.41 5.51
N SER A 221 -50.88 -23.76 4.56
CA SER A 221 -51.36 -22.86 3.49
C SER A 221 -51.51 -21.35 3.76
N ILE A 222 -51.50 -20.61 2.63
CA ILE A 222 -51.83 -19.19 2.39
C ILE A 222 -50.58 -18.28 2.32
N SER A 223 -50.00 -18.03 1.13
CA SER A 223 -50.43 -17.14 0.03
C SER A 223 -50.06 -15.67 0.24
N LEU A 224 -49.51 -15.07 -0.84
CA LEU A 224 -49.27 -13.64 -0.99
C LEU A 224 -50.53 -12.82 -0.67
N LYS A 225 -50.39 -11.82 0.22
CA LYS A 225 -50.99 -10.47 0.19
C LYS A 225 -50.95 -9.85 1.59
N ARG A 226 -50.03 -8.90 1.81
CA ARG A 226 -50.33 -7.60 2.43
C ARG A 226 -49.06 -6.75 2.48
N MET A 227 -48.95 -5.92 1.45
CA MET A 227 -48.29 -4.62 1.55
C MET A 227 -49.00 -3.77 2.63
N THR A 228 -48.23 -2.79 3.12
CA THR A 228 -48.64 -1.56 3.82
C THR A 228 -49.25 -1.73 5.21
N SER A 229 -48.43 -1.50 6.23
CA SER A 229 -48.62 -0.45 7.24
C SER A 229 -47.84 -0.75 8.53
N PHE A 230 -46.57 -0.38 8.62
CA PHE A 230 -45.92 -0.06 9.91
C PHE A 230 -44.76 0.91 9.63
N ALA A 231 -45.14 2.13 9.26
CA ALA A 231 -44.34 3.30 9.56
C ALA A 231 -44.65 3.70 11.00
N ARG A 232 -43.62 4.19 11.70
CA ARG A 232 -43.58 4.66 13.10
C ARG A 232 -43.26 3.58 14.13
N ASP A 233 -41.96 3.34 14.29
CA ASP A 233 -41.41 3.03 15.60
C ASP A 233 -40.09 3.80 15.78
N GLU A 234 -40.13 4.85 16.59
CA GLU A 234 -39.06 5.85 16.79
C GLU A 234 -37.93 5.39 17.75
N ASN A 235 -37.82 4.09 18.06
CA ASN A 235 -36.83 3.60 19.03
C ASN A 235 -35.55 3.01 18.43
N LEU A 236 -35.22 3.35 17.18
CA LEU A 236 -33.97 2.94 16.50
C LEU A 236 -32.88 4.04 16.49
N THR A 237 -32.78 4.84 17.55
CA THR A 237 -31.81 5.96 17.65
C THR A 237 -30.86 5.90 18.86
N SER A 238 -30.81 4.77 19.59
CA SER A 238 -29.95 4.65 20.79
C SER A 238 -28.68 3.80 20.60
N LEU A 239 -28.11 3.77 19.40
CA LEU A 239 -26.69 3.44 19.19
C LEU A 239 -25.98 4.70 18.69
N LYS A 240 -25.32 5.43 19.61
CA LYS A 240 -24.50 6.59 19.29
C LYS A 240 -23.41 6.17 18.29
N PRO A 241 -23.34 6.77 17.08
CA PRO A 241 -22.25 6.53 16.15
C PRO A 241 -20.93 6.97 16.81
N LEU A 242 -19.90 6.12 16.78
CA LEU A 242 -18.54 6.61 16.99
C LEU A 242 -18.24 7.62 15.88
N LYS A 243 -17.91 8.85 16.28
CA LYS A 243 -17.71 10.02 15.43
C LYS A 243 -16.42 10.02 14.60
N ASP A 244 -15.70 8.90 14.51
CA ASP A 244 -14.36 8.85 13.90
C ASP A 244 -14.21 7.81 12.78
N ALA A 245 -15.30 7.48 12.07
CA ALA A 245 -15.21 6.79 10.78
C ALA A 245 -15.21 7.82 9.64
N PRO A 246 -14.20 7.84 8.74
CA PRO A 246 -14.25 8.70 7.56
C PRO A 246 -15.50 8.39 6.74
N SER A 247 -16.24 9.43 6.35
CA SER A 247 -17.48 9.29 5.58
C SER A 247 -17.22 8.63 4.22
N MET A 248 -18.15 7.82 3.72
CA MET A 248 -18.07 7.09 2.45
C MET A 248 -17.99 7.97 1.17
N LYS A 249 -17.81 9.29 1.27
CA LYS A 249 -17.60 10.17 0.10
C LYS A 249 -16.19 10.09 -0.53
N GLU A 250 -15.26 9.29 0.02
CA GLU A 250 -13.82 9.37 -0.31
C GLU A 250 -13.21 8.07 -0.88
N ARG A 251 -13.95 7.25 -1.64
CA ARG A 251 -13.30 6.24 -2.51
C ARG A 251 -12.98 6.89 -3.86
N ILE A 252 -11.70 7.19 -4.10
CA ILE A 252 -11.24 7.57 -5.44
C ILE A 252 -11.53 6.40 -6.38
N GLU A 253 -12.47 6.58 -7.29
CA GLU A 253 -12.79 5.59 -8.31
C GLU A 253 -11.64 5.50 -9.32
N LEU A 254 -11.05 4.30 -9.42
CA LEU A 254 -9.99 4.00 -10.38
C LEU A 254 -10.61 3.87 -11.77
N SER A 255 -9.97 4.41 -12.80
CA SER A 255 -10.38 4.14 -14.18
C SER A 255 -10.09 2.69 -14.55
N ASP A 256 -10.67 2.19 -15.65
CA ASP A 256 -10.47 0.80 -16.06
C ASP A 256 -9.00 0.51 -16.39
N GLU A 257 -8.31 1.47 -16.98
CA GLU A 257 -6.86 1.45 -17.16
C GLU A 257 -6.11 1.23 -15.83
N GLN A 258 -6.53 1.93 -14.78
CA GLN A 258 -5.92 1.85 -13.45
C GLN A 258 -6.26 0.51 -12.76
N LYS A 259 -7.49 0.01 -12.95
CA LYS A 259 -7.91 -1.32 -12.46
C LYS A 259 -7.11 -2.43 -13.15
N SER A 260 -6.80 -2.27 -14.44
CA SER A 260 -5.99 -3.23 -15.21
C SER A 260 -4.59 -3.35 -14.62
N VAL A 261 -3.90 -2.23 -14.35
CA VAL A 261 -2.60 -2.24 -13.66
C VAL A 261 -2.67 -3.02 -12.34
N VAL A 262 -3.70 -2.74 -11.51
CA VAL A 262 -3.87 -3.44 -10.23
C VAL A 262 -4.10 -4.95 -10.43
N ARG A 263 -4.89 -5.35 -11.44
CA ARG A 263 -5.15 -6.76 -11.78
C ARG A 263 -3.86 -7.47 -12.20
N CYS A 264 -3.08 -6.89 -13.11
CA CYS A 264 -1.82 -7.47 -13.58
C CYS A 264 -0.82 -7.65 -12.41
N VAL A 265 -0.73 -6.65 -11.52
CA VAL A 265 0.22 -6.70 -10.39
C VAL A 265 -0.24 -7.67 -9.30
N VAL A 266 -1.48 -7.59 -8.85
CA VAL A 266 -1.97 -8.32 -7.66
C VAL A 266 -2.46 -9.72 -8.01
N ASN A 267 -3.19 -9.87 -9.12
CA ASN A 267 -3.82 -11.14 -9.49
C ASN A 267 -2.89 -11.97 -10.36
N SER A 268 -2.42 -11.40 -11.48
CA SER A 268 -1.60 -12.12 -12.47
C SER A 268 -0.14 -12.23 -12.06
N ARG A 269 0.33 -11.39 -11.13
CA ARG A 269 1.71 -11.33 -10.63
C ARG A 269 2.78 -11.20 -11.73
N VAL A 270 2.46 -10.44 -12.77
CA VAL A 270 3.39 -10.15 -13.86
C VAL A 270 4.22 -8.89 -13.56
N ASN A 271 5.36 -8.77 -14.24
CA ASN A 271 6.19 -7.59 -14.21
C ASN A 271 5.56 -6.50 -15.10
N VAL A 272 5.15 -5.39 -14.49
CA VAL A 272 4.39 -4.35 -15.17
C VAL A 272 5.21 -3.07 -15.24
N PHE A 273 5.32 -2.51 -16.44
CA PHE A 273 5.63 -1.10 -16.64
C PHE A 273 4.34 -0.34 -16.94
N PHE A 274 3.97 0.61 -16.11
CA PHE A 274 2.84 1.48 -16.42
C PHE A 274 3.29 2.94 -16.51
N THR A 275 2.82 3.62 -17.54
CA THR A 275 3.26 4.96 -17.92
C THR A 275 2.07 5.83 -18.29
N GLY A 276 2.31 7.05 -18.76
CA GLY A 276 1.28 8.01 -19.18
C GLY A 276 1.73 9.44 -18.89
N SER A 277 1.05 10.41 -19.49
CA SER A 277 1.35 11.84 -19.30
C SER A 277 1.34 12.24 -17.81
N ALA A 278 1.97 13.36 -17.50
CA ALA A 278 1.82 14.02 -16.20
C ALA A 278 0.34 14.24 -15.85
N GLY A 279 -0.06 13.88 -14.63
CA GLY A 279 -1.44 14.06 -14.17
C GLY A 279 -2.39 12.88 -14.40
N THR A 280 -1.93 11.76 -14.95
CA THR A 280 -2.73 10.53 -15.18
C THR A 280 -2.98 9.67 -13.94
N GLY A 281 -2.44 10.07 -12.78
CA GLY A 281 -2.67 9.39 -11.51
C GLY A 281 -1.73 8.20 -11.22
N LYS A 282 -0.59 8.08 -11.91
CA LYS A 282 0.44 7.04 -11.65
C LYS A 282 0.73 6.82 -10.15
N SER A 283 1.10 7.89 -9.42
CA SER A 283 1.41 7.80 -7.98
C SER A 283 0.19 7.53 -7.09
N VAL A 284 -1.04 7.72 -7.59
CA VAL A 284 -2.27 7.33 -6.86
C VAL A 284 -2.44 5.81 -6.92
N ILE A 285 -2.27 5.22 -8.10
CA ILE A 285 -2.34 3.77 -8.31
C ILE A 285 -1.22 3.09 -7.53
N LEU A 286 -0.01 3.65 -7.58
CA LEU A 286 1.14 3.06 -6.91
C LEU A 286 0.94 2.97 -5.40
N ARG A 287 0.37 4.01 -4.77
CA ARG A 287 -0.01 3.97 -3.33
C ARG A 287 -1.01 2.86 -3.06
N ARG A 288 -1.99 2.65 -3.94
CA ARG A 288 -2.98 1.59 -3.78
C ARG A 288 -2.37 0.19 -3.90
N ILE A 289 -1.44 0.01 -4.83
CA ILE A 289 -0.69 -1.24 -4.97
C ILE A 289 0.16 -1.50 -3.73
N ILE A 290 0.86 -0.49 -3.22
CA ILE A 290 1.66 -0.58 -1.99
C ILE A 290 0.82 -1.07 -0.80
N GLU A 291 -0.41 -0.59 -0.67
CA GLU A 291 -1.34 -1.02 0.40
C GLU A 291 -1.80 -2.48 0.24
N MET A 292 -1.86 -3.00 -0.98
CA MET A 292 -2.29 -4.37 -1.28
C MET A 292 -1.16 -5.40 -1.15
N LEU A 293 0.10 -4.96 -1.31
CA LEU A 293 1.26 -5.84 -1.27
C LEU A 293 1.80 -6.06 0.16
N PRO A 294 2.44 -7.21 0.43
CA PRO A 294 2.97 -7.52 1.75
C PRO A 294 4.17 -6.61 2.11
N ALA A 295 4.02 -5.80 3.16
CA ALA A 295 5.02 -4.81 3.57
C ALA A 295 6.41 -5.38 3.95
N GLY A 296 6.49 -6.67 4.32
CA GLY A 296 7.74 -7.33 4.73
C GLY A 296 8.66 -7.74 3.58
N SER A 297 8.15 -7.81 2.35
CA SER A 297 8.91 -8.23 1.17
C SER A 297 8.74 -7.29 -0.03
N THR A 298 8.08 -6.14 0.18
CA THR A 298 7.87 -5.09 -0.82
C THR A 298 8.82 -3.94 -0.57
N TYR A 299 9.67 -3.66 -1.55
CA TYR A 299 10.64 -2.57 -1.51
C TYR A 299 10.18 -1.46 -2.43
N ILE A 300 9.97 -0.28 -1.84
CA ILE A 300 9.47 0.91 -2.53
C ILE A 300 10.67 1.79 -2.86
N THR A 301 10.91 2.00 -4.15
CA THR A 301 12.04 2.79 -4.62
C THR A 301 11.62 3.83 -5.67
N ALA A 302 12.45 4.86 -5.84
CA ALA A 302 12.35 5.79 -6.96
C ALA A 302 13.73 6.26 -7.40
N ALA A 303 13.82 6.90 -8.56
CA ALA A 303 15.10 7.43 -9.06
C ALA A 303 15.67 8.56 -8.19
N THR A 304 14.81 9.45 -7.66
CA THR A 304 15.24 10.58 -6.82
C THR A 304 14.73 10.47 -5.39
N GLY A 305 15.43 11.12 -4.45
CA GLY A 305 15.03 11.14 -3.03
C GLY A 305 13.68 11.83 -2.80
N VAL A 306 13.34 12.82 -3.63
CA VAL A 306 12.05 13.53 -3.56
C VAL A 306 10.91 12.60 -3.94
N ALA A 307 11.01 11.95 -5.11
CA ALA A 307 10.02 10.99 -5.58
C ALA A 307 9.89 9.81 -4.61
N ALA A 308 11.00 9.26 -4.14
CA ALA A 308 11.02 8.16 -3.18
C ALA A 308 10.27 8.51 -1.90
N SER A 309 10.52 9.68 -1.33
CA SER A 309 9.86 10.11 -0.10
C SER A 309 8.38 10.42 -0.30
N GLN A 310 7.94 10.80 -1.51
CA GLN A 310 6.51 11.02 -1.81
C GLN A 310 5.68 9.73 -1.73
N ILE A 311 6.31 8.59 -2.02
CA ILE A 311 5.68 7.25 -1.96
C ILE A 311 6.11 6.44 -0.73
N GLY A 312 6.85 7.06 0.22
CA GLY A 312 7.30 6.39 1.45
C GLY A 312 8.41 5.36 1.26
N GLY A 313 9.17 5.48 0.17
CA GLY A 313 10.28 4.62 -0.20
C GLY A 313 11.67 5.26 -0.01
N ILE A 314 12.67 4.64 -0.64
CA ILE A 314 14.05 5.11 -0.71
C ILE A 314 14.52 5.25 -2.15
N THR A 315 15.71 5.80 -2.41
CA THR A 315 16.23 5.81 -3.77
C THR A 315 16.59 4.39 -4.22
N LEU A 316 16.49 4.12 -5.52
CA LEU A 316 16.92 2.84 -6.10
C LEU A 316 18.39 2.58 -5.78
N HIS A 317 19.27 3.57 -6.00
CA HIS A 317 20.68 3.53 -5.61
C HIS A 317 20.91 3.13 -4.15
N ALA A 318 20.10 3.65 -3.21
CA ALA A 318 20.19 3.23 -1.82
C ALA A 318 19.84 1.75 -1.71
N PHE A 319 18.67 1.32 -2.19
CA PHE A 319 18.24 -0.09 -2.16
C PHE A 319 19.32 -1.07 -2.67
N CYS A 320 20.05 -0.69 -3.72
CA CYS A 320 20.95 -1.62 -4.40
C CYS A 320 22.24 -1.87 -3.63
N GLY A 321 22.73 -0.88 -2.88
CA GLY A 321 23.89 -1.02 -2.00
C GLY A 321 25.24 -1.05 -2.71
N PHE A 322 25.31 -0.63 -3.97
CA PHE A 322 26.56 -0.52 -4.74
C PHE A 322 26.65 0.81 -5.49
N ARG A 323 27.88 1.19 -5.87
CA ARG A 323 28.15 2.25 -6.83
C ARG A 323 28.59 1.62 -8.14
N TYR A 324 27.98 2.05 -9.24
CA TYR A 324 28.27 1.52 -10.57
C TYR A 324 29.16 2.45 -11.41
N GLU A 325 29.30 3.72 -11.00
CA GLU A 325 30.17 4.71 -11.64
C GLU A 325 31.61 4.13 -11.76
N ASN A 326 32.04 3.85 -12.99
CA ASN A 326 33.34 3.22 -13.32
C ASN A 326 33.55 1.82 -12.72
N SER A 327 32.48 1.07 -12.44
CA SER A 327 32.57 -0.30 -11.89
C SER A 327 31.90 -1.31 -12.83
N THR A 328 32.49 -2.51 -12.96
CA THR A 328 31.85 -3.61 -13.71
C THR A 328 30.70 -4.23 -12.92
N ALA A 329 29.86 -5.03 -13.58
CA ALA A 329 28.76 -5.76 -12.94
C ALA A 329 29.27 -6.70 -11.83
N GLU A 330 30.39 -7.38 -12.05
CA GLU A 330 31.06 -8.24 -11.06
C GLU A 330 31.55 -7.42 -9.87
N GLN A 331 32.14 -6.25 -10.09
CA GLN A 331 32.60 -5.38 -9.00
C GLN A 331 31.41 -4.88 -8.17
N CYS A 332 30.29 -4.53 -8.81
CA CYS A 332 29.05 -4.16 -8.13
C CYS A 332 28.50 -5.33 -7.30
N LEU A 333 28.50 -6.54 -7.86
CA LEU A 333 28.13 -7.75 -7.14
C LEU A 333 29.01 -7.97 -5.91
N GLN A 334 30.34 -7.82 -6.04
CA GLN A 334 31.25 -7.95 -4.90
C GLN A 334 30.99 -6.90 -3.81
N GLN A 335 30.65 -5.67 -4.17
CA GLN A 335 30.25 -4.64 -3.20
C GLN A 335 29.02 -5.08 -2.38
N VAL A 336 28.03 -5.70 -3.03
CA VAL A 336 26.83 -6.23 -2.37
C VAL A 336 27.17 -7.44 -1.49
N LEU A 337 27.94 -8.39 -2.00
CA LEU A 337 28.29 -9.64 -1.30
C LEU A 337 29.12 -9.40 -0.03
N ARG A 338 29.93 -8.32 0.01
CA ARG A 338 30.67 -7.90 1.21
C ARG A 338 29.77 -7.55 2.39
N HIS A 339 28.51 -7.21 2.13
CA HIS A 339 27.56 -6.77 3.14
C HIS A 339 26.44 -7.80 3.29
N SER A 340 26.55 -8.68 4.29
CA SER A 340 25.57 -9.75 4.56
C SER A 340 24.12 -9.26 4.65
N HIS A 341 23.95 -8.05 5.17
CA HIS A 341 22.67 -7.38 5.31
C HIS A 341 22.06 -6.95 3.95
N MET A 342 22.89 -6.63 2.94
CA MET A 342 22.46 -6.37 1.55
C MET A 342 22.06 -7.65 0.86
N VAL A 343 22.85 -8.71 1.03
CA VAL A 343 22.49 -10.04 0.52
C VAL A 343 21.14 -10.50 1.06
N LYS A 344 20.90 -10.33 2.37
CA LYS A 344 19.60 -10.64 3.01
C LYS A 344 18.47 -9.81 2.39
N GLN A 345 18.67 -8.52 2.20
CA GLN A 345 17.69 -7.63 1.58
C GLN A 345 17.31 -8.08 0.16
N TRP A 346 18.29 -8.31 -0.70
CA TRP A 346 18.07 -8.79 -2.07
C TRP A 346 17.35 -10.15 -2.10
N LYS A 347 17.67 -11.06 -1.17
CA LYS A 347 17.00 -12.37 -1.04
C LYS A 347 15.57 -12.25 -0.48
N GLN A 348 15.29 -11.28 0.38
CA GLN A 348 13.96 -11.05 0.96
C GLN A 348 13.03 -10.27 0.04
N CYS A 349 13.57 -9.48 -0.89
CA CYS A 349 12.79 -8.74 -1.87
C CYS A 349 11.98 -9.70 -2.74
N ALA A 350 10.66 -9.57 -2.71
CA ALA A 350 9.74 -10.28 -3.58
C ALA A 350 9.08 -9.32 -4.59
N TYR A 351 8.85 -8.07 -4.19
CA TYR A 351 8.28 -7.02 -5.03
C TYR A 351 9.20 -5.81 -4.98
N LEU A 352 9.65 -5.34 -6.14
CA LEU A 352 10.44 -4.11 -6.29
C LEU A 352 9.63 -3.09 -7.09
N ILE A 353 9.29 -2.00 -6.41
CA ILE A 353 8.63 -0.85 -7.02
C ILE A 353 9.69 0.18 -7.40
N ILE A 354 9.65 0.68 -8.64
CA ILE A 354 10.55 1.71 -9.15
C ILE A 354 9.71 2.85 -9.75
N ASP A 355 9.66 4.00 -9.06
CA ASP A 355 9.01 5.21 -9.57
C ASP A 355 10.00 6.20 -10.20
N GLU A 356 9.50 7.01 -11.12
CA GLU A 356 10.29 7.92 -11.98
C GLU A 356 11.45 7.22 -12.70
N ILE A 357 11.17 6.07 -13.34
CA ILE A 357 12.16 5.27 -14.08
C ILE A 357 12.90 6.06 -15.18
N SER A 358 12.33 7.18 -15.66
CA SER A 358 12.92 8.00 -16.72
C SER A 358 14.30 8.56 -16.40
N MET A 359 14.65 8.66 -15.11
CA MET A 359 15.94 9.17 -14.65
C MET A 359 16.95 8.06 -14.34
N ILE A 360 16.62 6.80 -14.61
CA ILE A 360 17.52 5.65 -14.47
C ILE A 360 18.14 5.37 -15.85
N ASP A 361 19.46 5.25 -15.91
CA ASP A 361 20.18 4.95 -17.14
C ASP A 361 20.18 3.46 -17.49
N CYS A 362 20.52 3.16 -18.75
CA CYS A 362 20.58 1.81 -19.30
C CYS A 362 21.56 0.89 -18.53
N ASP A 363 22.80 1.35 -18.33
CA ASP A 363 23.87 0.55 -17.74
C ASP A 363 23.57 0.19 -16.30
N PHE A 364 23.01 1.14 -15.54
CA PHE A 364 22.59 0.87 -14.18
C PHE A 364 21.49 -0.21 -14.13
N PHE A 365 20.52 -0.18 -15.05
CA PHE A 365 19.45 -1.19 -15.10
C PHE A 365 19.97 -2.60 -15.47
N GLU A 366 20.91 -2.70 -16.41
CA GLU A 366 21.61 -3.94 -16.78
C GLU A 366 22.35 -4.54 -15.57
N ILE A 367 23.16 -3.72 -14.89
CA ILE A 367 23.93 -4.16 -13.70
C ILE A 367 22.98 -4.61 -12.59
N LEU A 368 21.84 -3.93 -12.40
CA LEU A 368 20.85 -4.32 -11.42
C LEU A 368 20.25 -5.69 -11.69
N GLU A 369 19.92 -5.98 -12.94
CA GLU A 369 19.38 -7.28 -13.34
C GLU A 369 20.40 -8.40 -13.10
N TYR A 370 21.66 -8.17 -13.48
CA TYR A 370 22.76 -9.10 -13.24
C TYR A 370 22.96 -9.38 -11.74
N VAL A 371 23.07 -8.32 -10.92
CA VAL A 371 23.27 -8.45 -9.47
C VAL A 371 22.09 -9.17 -8.82
N ALA A 372 20.85 -8.88 -9.25
CA ALA A 372 19.66 -9.54 -8.72
C ALA A 372 19.68 -11.06 -8.96
N ARG A 373 20.01 -11.50 -10.19
CA ARG A 373 20.14 -12.93 -10.53
C ARG A 373 21.24 -13.60 -9.73
N ALA A 374 22.43 -12.99 -9.69
CA ALA A 374 23.61 -13.54 -9.02
C ALA A 374 23.42 -13.66 -7.50
N VAL A 375 22.94 -12.61 -6.81
CA VAL A 375 22.74 -12.63 -5.35
C VAL A 375 21.66 -13.63 -4.93
N ARG A 376 20.62 -13.79 -5.75
CA ARG A 376 19.49 -14.69 -5.49
C ARG A 376 19.70 -16.11 -5.99
N ASN A 377 20.76 -16.35 -6.77
CA ASN A 377 21.04 -17.61 -7.44
C ASN A 377 19.81 -18.12 -8.21
N ASN A 378 19.25 -17.26 -9.07
CA ASN A 378 18.04 -17.53 -9.83
C ASN A 378 18.14 -16.86 -11.21
N ASP A 379 18.13 -17.65 -12.28
CA ASP A 379 18.29 -17.17 -13.65
C ASP A 379 17.04 -16.52 -14.26
N ARG A 380 15.90 -16.56 -13.55
CA ARG A 380 14.70 -15.82 -13.97
C ARG A 380 15.01 -14.32 -14.03
N PRO A 381 14.32 -13.55 -14.89
CA PRO A 381 14.51 -12.10 -14.97
C PRO A 381 14.53 -11.44 -13.59
N PHE A 382 15.55 -10.63 -13.33
CA PHE A 382 15.73 -9.92 -12.06
C PHE A 382 15.78 -10.84 -10.81
N GLY A 383 16.24 -12.08 -10.97
CA GLY A 383 16.27 -13.07 -9.89
C GLY A 383 14.88 -13.56 -9.44
N GLY A 384 13.87 -13.39 -10.29
CA GLY A 384 12.47 -13.72 -9.99
C GLY A 384 11.78 -12.75 -9.03
N ILE A 385 12.31 -11.54 -8.86
CA ILE A 385 11.61 -10.43 -8.19
C ILE A 385 10.52 -9.92 -9.11
N GLN A 386 9.32 -9.68 -8.58
CA GLN A 386 8.27 -9.01 -9.35
C GLN A 386 8.56 -7.51 -9.46
N LEU A 387 8.64 -7.00 -10.68
CA LEU A 387 8.91 -5.60 -10.96
C LEU A 387 7.62 -4.82 -11.20
N ILE A 388 7.50 -3.68 -10.53
CA ILE A 388 6.40 -2.73 -10.69
C ILE A 388 7.03 -1.38 -11.00
N ILE A 389 7.09 -1.03 -12.28
CA ILE A 389 7.84 0.10 -12.80
C ILE A 389 6.88 1.19 -13.25
N THR A 390 7.15 2.44 -12.88
CA THR A 390 6.37 3.60 -13.31
C THR A 390 7.26 4.79 -13.61
N GLY A 391 6.81 5.59 -14.58
CA GLY A 391 7.46 6.83 -14.99
C GLY A 391 6.92 7.29 -16.34
N ASP A 392 7.54 8.33 -16.90
CA ASP A 392 7.22 8.88 -18.21
C ASP A 392 8.53 9.33 -18.85
N PHE A 393 9.02 8.62 -19.87
CA PHE A 393 10.34 8.92 -20.46
C PHE A 393 10.36 10.26 -21.21
N PHE A 394 9.20 10.87 -21.48
CA PHE A 394 9.12 12.26 -21.97
C PHE A 394 9.38 13.31 -20.88
N GLN A 395 9.50 12.92 -19.61
CA GLN A 395 9.95 13.81 -18.53
C GLN A 395 11.48 13.90 -18.53
N LEU A 396 12.08 14.18 -17.37
CA LEU A 396 13.53 14.34 -17.28
C LEU A 396 14.25 13.02 -17.57
N PRO A 397 15.25 13.03 -18.47
CA PRO A 397 16.10 11.87 -18.75
C PRO A 397 17.12 11.62 -17.63
N PRO A 398 17.90 10.54 -17.70
CA PRO A 398 19.04 10.34 -16.81
C PRO A 398 20.05 11.48 -16.94
N VAL A 399 20.68 11.86 -15.83
CA VAL A 399 21.66 12.96 -15.81
C VAL A 399 22.99 12.46 -16.37
N THR A 400 23.31 12.85 -17.60
CA THR A 400 24.58 12.52 -18.27
C THR A 400 25.43 13.78 -18.49
N LYS A 401 26.76 13.61 -18.57
CA LYS A 401 27.69 14.72 -18.84
C LYS A 401 27.71 15.11 -20.31
N ASP A 402 27.42 14.16 -21.20
CA ASP A 402 27.60 14.29 -22.65
C ASP A 402 26.30 14.62 -23.40
N ASN A 403 25.22 14.99 -22.69
CA ASN A 403 23.89 15.30 -23.24
C ASN A 403 23.27 14.20 -24.14
N ASN A 404 23.80 12.98 -24.12
CA ASN A 404 23.23 11.83 -24.83
C ASN A 404 22.81 10.76 -23.82
N PRO A 405 21.58 10.86 -23.27
CA PRO A 405 21.09 9.88 -22.31
C PRO A 405 20.88 8.51 -22.96
N THR A 406 21.23 7.46 -22.21
CA THR A 406 20.82 6.07 -22.49
C THR A 406 19.69 5.70 -21.54
N PHE A 407 18.57 5.26 -22.08
CA PHE A 407 17.36 4.96 -21.30
C PHE A 407 17.27 3.48 -20.97
N CYS A 408 16.61 3.12 -19.86
CA CYS A 408 16.42 1.72 -19.49
C CYS A 408 15.75 0.88 -20.60
N PHE A 409 14.83 1.45 -21.37
CA PHE A 409 14.13 0.71 -22.43
C PHE A 409 15.03 0.27 -23.59
N GLU A 410 16.24 0.85 -23.70
CA GLU A 410 17.25 0.43 -24.68
C GLU A 410 17.98 -0.85 -24.25
N SER A 411 17.87 -1.26 -22.98
CA SER A 411 18.56 -2.43 -22.43
C SER A 411 17.91 -3.77 -22.82
N GLU A 412 18.73 -4.81 -22.98
CA GLU A 412 18.22 -6.17 -23.14
C GLU A 412 17.54 -6.65 -21.85
N ALA A 413 18.07 -6.23 -20.70
CA ALA A 413 17.46 -6.46 -19.40
C ALA A 413 16.01 -5.97 -19.34
N TRP A 414 15.69 -4.80 -19.90
CA TRP A 414 14.32 -4.27 -19.94
C TRP A 414 13.38 -5.18 -20.70
N SER A 415 13.77 -5.56 -21.92
CA SER A 415 12.98 -6.44 -22.79
C SER A 415 12.74 -7.83 -22.15
N ARG A 416 13.69 -8.34 -21.35
CA ARG A 416 13.53 -9.59 -20.59
C ARG A 416 12.65 -9.42 -19.35
N CYS A 417 12.73 -8.28 -18.69
CA CYS A 417 12.11 -8.07 -17.38
C CYS A 417 10.68 -7.54 -17.45
N VAL A 418 10.38 -6.63 -18.38
CA VAL A 418 9.05 -6.00 -18.50
C VAL A 418 8.15 -6.89 -19.34
N GLN A 419 7.09 -7.43 -18.72
CA GLN A 419 6.18 -8.39 -19.38
C GLN A 419 4.91 -7.73 -19.91
N LYS A 420 4.47 -6.62 -19.30
CA LYS A 420 3.26 -5.90 -19.69
C LYS A 420 3.52 -4.41 -19.62
N THR A 421 3.17 -3.68 -20.68
CA THR A 421 3.25 -2.21 -20.72
C THR A 421 1.85 -1.61 -20.79
N ILE A 422 1.57 -0.65 -19.92
CA ILE A 422 0.24 -0.10 -19.74
C ILE A 422 0.29 1.45 -19.79
N VAL A 423 -0.34 2.10 -20.78
CA VAL A 423 -0.22 3.56 -21.01
C VAL A 423 -1.47 4.35 -20.59
N LEU A 424 -1.45 4.96 -19.40
CA LEU A 424 -2.59 5.68 -18.85
C LEU A 424 -2.87 6.94 -19.69
N LYS A 425 -4.08 7.05 -20.26
CA LYS A 425 -4.45 8.19 -21.13
C LYS A 425 -5.26 9.26 -20.40
N ASN A 426 -5.98 8.88 -19.36
CA ASN A 426 -6.89 9.79 -18.65
C ASN A 426 -6.14 10.77 -17.73
N VAL A 427 -5.93 12.00 -18.20
CA VAL A 427 -5.36 13.10 -17.41
C VAL A 427 -6.41 13.61 -16.42
N LYS A 428 -6.15 13.46 -15.11
CA LYS A 428 -7.06 13.89 -14.03
C LYS A 428 -6.61 15.17 -13.30
N ARG A 429 -5.37 15.64 -13.52
CA ARG A 429 -4.79 16.77 -12.77
C ARG A 429 -5.24 18.14 -13.29
N GLN A 430 -5.29 18.30 -14.61
CA GLN A 430 -5.68 19.55 -15.27
C GLN A 430 -7.15 19.48 -15.68
N ASN A 431 -7.93 20.49 -15.30
CA ASN A 431 -9.34 20.62 -15.69
C ASN A 431 -9.51 21.42 -17.00
N ASP A 432 -8.44 22.03 -17.49
CA ASP A 432 -8.41 22.85 -18.70
C ASP A 432 -8.02 22.01 -19.92
N ASN A 433 -8.99 21.70 -20.77
CA ASN A 433 -8.77 20.90 -21.99
C ASN A 433 -7.79 21.55 -22.98
N VAL A 434 -7.74 22.88 -23.04
CA VAL A 434 -6.79 23.60 -23.90
C VAL A 434 -5.37 23.38 -23.38
N PHE A 435 -5.19 23.55 -22.07
CA PHE A 435 -3.90 23.32 -21.44
C PHE A 435 -3.45 21.87 -21.53
N VAL A 436 -4.36 20.90 -21.38
CA VAL A 436 -4.06 19.47 -21.57
C VAL A 436 -3.54 19.18 -22.98
N LYS A 437 -4.17 19.77 -24.01
CA LYS A 437 -3.71 19.63 -25.40
C LYS A 437 -2.30 20.20 -25.58
N ILE A 438 -2.06 21.42 -25.09
CA ILE A 438 -0.73 22.06 -25.13
C ILE A 438 0.31 21.19 -24.43
N LEU A 439 0.02 20.70 -23.23
CA LEU A 439 0.93 19.85 -22.46
C LEU A 439 1.23 18.53 -23.18
N ASN A 440 0.26 17.92 -23.85
CA ASN A 440 0.49 16.69 -24.61
C ASN A 440 1.31 16.95 -25.87
N SER A 441 1.14 18.09 -26.56
CA SER A 441 2.01 18.47 -27.68
C SER A 441 3.44 18.75 -27.21
N VAL A 442 3.60 19.52 -26.13
CA VAL A 442 4.90 19.84 -25.54
C VAL A 442 5.61 18.58 -25.02
N ARG A 443 4.86 17.59 -24.52
CA ARG A 443 5.39 16.29 -24.09
C ARG A 443 6.18 15.60 -25.20
N VAL A 444 5.70 15.66 -26.44
CA VAL A 444 6.33 15.04 -27.62
C VAL A 444 7.23 16.01 -28.38
N GLY A 445 7.56 17.17 -27.81
CA GLY A 445 8.45 18.15 -28.43
C GLY A 445 7.79 19.00 -29.52
N VAL A 446 6.46 19.00 -29.63
CA VAL A 446 5.73 19.78 -30.62
C VAL A 446 5.13 21.03 -29.97
N CYS A 447 5.40 22.20 -30.56
CA CYS A 447 4.78 23.46 -30.15
C CYS A 447 4.30 24.20 -31.40
N ASP A 448 2.99 24.18 -31.66
CA ASP A 448 2.40 24.94 -32.75
C ASP A 448 2.34 26.44 -32.40
N GLU A 449 2.14 27.28 -33.42
CA GLU A 449 2.10 28.73 -33.22
C GLU A 449 1.02 29.17 -32.22
N LYS A 450 -0.11 28.47 -32.20
CA LYS A 450 -1.21 28.73 -31.26
C LYS A 450 -0.80 28.43 -29.82
N ALA A 451 -0.20 27.26 -29.55
CA ALA A 451 0.33 26.93 -28.23
C ALA A 451 1.45 27.88 -27.81
N ALA A 452 2.37 28.20 -28.73
CA ALA A 452 3.46 29.14 -28.46
C ALA A 452 2.94 30.52 -28.08
N SER A 453 1.90 31.00 -28.77
CA SER A 453 1.26 32.28 -28.48
C SER A 453 0.58 32.28 -27.11
N LEU A 454 -0.21 31.24 -26.80
CA LEU A 454 -0.86 31.08 -25.50
C LEU A 454 0.16 30.99 -24.36
N LEU A 455 1.26 30.26 -24.55
CA LEU A 455 2.34 30.15 -23.56
C LEU A 455 3.04 31.50 -23.36
N LYS A 456 3.31 32.26 -24.43
CA LYS A 456 3.88 33.62 -24.33
C LYS A 456 2.95 34.60 -23.61
N GLU A 457 1.64 34.51 -23.85
CA GLU A 457 0.65 35.36 -23.19
C GLU A 457 0.60 35.17 -21.68
N THR A 458 0.98 33.99 -21.18
CA THR A 458 1.03 33.74 -19.72
C THR A 458 1.96 34.67 -18.96
N PHE A 459 2.92 35.34 -19.63
CA PHE A 459 3.74 36.37 -19.01
C PHE A 459 2.89 37.49 -18.38
N LYS A 460 1.73 37.78 -18.96
CA LYS A 460 0.77 38.80 -18.49
C LYS A 460 -0.14 38.31 -17.36
N ASN A 461 -0.10 37.02 -17.01
CA ASN A 461 -0.98 36.49 -15.98
C ASN A 461 -0.67 37.15 -14.63
N GLU A 462 -1.67 37.76 -14.03
CA GLU A 462 -1.60 38.32 -12.69
C GLU A 462 -2.04 37.27 -11.67
N PHE A 463 -1.25 37.13 -10.61
CA PHE A 463 -1.62 36.31 -9.47
C PHE A 463 -2.33 37.19 -8.43
N PRO A 464 -3.23 36.65 -7.60
CA PRO A 464 -3.82 37.39 -6.50
C PRO A 464 -2.73 38.08 -5.66
N THR A 465 -2.98 39.31 -5.20
CA THR A 465 -1.97 40.18 -4.54
C THR A 465 -1.27 39.55 -3.34
N ASP A 466 -1.93 38.60 -2.66
CA ASP A 466 -1.39 37.91 -1.48
C ASP A 466 -0.55 36.66 -1.84
N VAL A 467 -0.40 36.35 -3.12
CA VAL A 467 0.21 35.11 -3.61
C VAL A 467 1.52 35.40 -4.35
N ILE A 468 2.65 35.15 -3.69
CA ILE A 468 3.99 35.22 -4.30
C ILE A 468 4.28 33.88 -5.01
N PRO A 469 4.25 33.78 -6.36
CA PRO A 469 4.42 32.51 -7.06
C PRO A 469 5.78 31.86 -6.75
N THR A 470 5.82 30.54 -6.65
CA THR A 470 7.10 29.82 -6.54
C THR A 470 7.79 29.83 -7.90
N LYS A 471 9.04 30.28 -7.93
CA LYS A 471 9.86 30.30 -9.14
C LYS A 471 10.49 28.93 -9.42
N LEU A 472 10.20 28.34 -10.57
CA LEU A 472 10.83 27.13 -11.07
C LEU A 472 12.11 27.50 -11.81
N CYS A 473 13.25 27.09 -11.25
CA CYS A 473 14.58 27.36 -11.80
C CYS A 473 15.12 26.11 -12.50
N THR A 474 15.87 26.29 -13.58
CA THR A 474 16.53 25.16 -14.26
C THR A 474 17.65 24.57 -13.40
N HIS A 475 18.36 25.42 -12.64
CA HIS A 475 19.47 25.05 -11.75
C HIS A 475 19.08 25.15 -10.28
N SER A 476 19.59 24.24 -9.44
CA SER A 476 19.30 24.25 -8.00
C SER A 476 19.99 25.39 -7.26
N GLU A 477 21.17 25.81 -7.72
CA GLU A 477 21.93 26.93 -7.15
C GLU A 477 21.16 28.24 -7.24
N ASP A 478 20.49 28.49 -8.37
CA ASP A 478 19.63 29.66 -8.55
C ASP A 478 18.46 29.66 -7.56
N ALA A 479 17.82 28.51 -7.38
CA ALA A 479 16.71 28.39 -6.42
C ALA A 479 17.19 28.64 -4.98
N ASP A 480 18.33 28.08 -4.59
CA ASP A 480 18.91 28.26 -3.26
C ASP A 480 19.35 29.71 -3.02
N ARG A 481 19.92 30.37 -4.03
CA ARG A 481 20.28 31.80 -3.99
C ARG A 481 19.05 32.69 -3.84
N ILE A 482 17.99 32.46 -4.61
CA ILE A 482 16.73 33.21 -4.52
C ILE A 482 16.09 33.04 -3.14
N ASN A 483 16.04 31.81 -2.62
CA ASN A 483 15.50 31.55 -1.29
C ASN A 483 16.29 32.27 -0.20
N ARG A 484 17.63 32.27 -0.28
CA ARG A 484 18.50 32.97 0.68
C ARG A 484 18.27 34.48 0.65
N LEU A 485 18.32 35.09 -0.54
CA LEU A 485 18.13 36.54 -0.70
C LEU A 485 16.74 37.00 -0.23
N ASN A 486 15.69 36.22 -0.50
CA ASN A 486 14.35 36.56 -0.01
C ASN A 486 14.22 36.39 1.50
N LEU A 487 14.86 35.37 2.09
CA LEU A 487 14.91 35.22 3.54
C LEU A 487 15.64 36.38 4.21
N GLU A 488 16.76 36.83 3.64
CA GLU A 488 17.53 37.99 4.13
C GLU A 488 16.69 39.28 4.06
N LYS A 489 16.00 39.53 2.93
CA LYS A 489 15.11 40.68 2.73
C LYS A 489 13.87 40.66 3.63
N THR A 490 13.42 39.48 4.05
CA THR A 490 12.24 39.34 4.91
C THR A 490 12.54 39.96 6.27
N LYS A 491 11.68 40.89 6.70
CA LYS A 491 11.77 41.55 8.00
C LYS A 491 11.43 40.58 9.13
N GLY A 492 12.01 40.81 10.31
CA GLY A 492 11.72 40.04 11.53
C GLY A 492 12.86 39.11 11.96
N ALA A 493 12.73 38.60 13.17
CA ALA A 493 13.74 37.76 13.81
C ALA A 493 13.83 36.38 13.15
N GLU A 494 15.06 35.92 12.93
CA GLU A 494 15.31 34.57 12.44
C GLU A 494 15.09 33.54 13.54
N LYS A 495 14.37 32.48 13.18
CA LYS A 495 14.22 31.31 14.03
C LYS A 495 14.74 30.08 13.31
N THR A 496 15.69 29.40 13.94
CA THR A 496 16.33 28.21 13.39
C THR A 496 15.80 26.96 14.07
N PHE A 497 15.44 25.97 13.25
CA PHE A 497 14.93 24.67 13.66
C PHE A 497 15.93 23.58 13.27
N TYR A 498 16.58 22.99 14.27
CA TYR A 498 17.48 21.86 14.09
C TYR A 498 16.72 20.54 14.13
N ALA A 499 16.98 19.64 13.19
CA ALA A 499 16.40 18.31 13.15
C ALA A 499 16.85 17.47 14.36
N TYR A 500 15.98 16.57 14.82
CA TYR A 500 16.35 15.52 15.78
C TYR A 500 16.43 14.19 15.04
N ASP A 501 17.63 13.65 14.97
CA ASP A 501 17.89 12.35 14.35
C ASP A 501 17.99 11.29 15.47
N ASP A 502 17.45 10.09 15.27
CA ASP A 502 17.64 8.99 16.24
C ASP A 502 19.14 8.62 16.34
N ASP A 503 19.62 8.10 17.48
CA ASP A 503 21.06 7.89 17.77
C ASP A 503 21.82 7.06 16.72
N ASN A 504 21.12 6.18 16.01
CA ASN A 504 21.68 5.38 14.93
C ASN A 504 21.69 6.09 13.57
N TYR A 505 21.36 7.38 13.46
CA TYR A 505 21.15 8.04 12.18
C TYR A 505 22.46 8.24 11.40
N ASN A 506 22.54 7.68 10.20
CA ASN A 506 23.68 7.79 9.30
C ASN A 506 23.58 9.13 8.56
N GLU A 507 24.59 9.99 8.69
CA GLU A 507 24.61 11.29 8.01
C GLU A 507 24.51 11.19 6.48
N LYS A 508 24.91 10.06 5.90
CA LYS A 508 24.79 9.77 4.47
C LYS A 508 23.35 9.45 4.05
N ALA A 509 22.44 9.16 4.98
CA ALA A 509 21.02 8.98 4.70
C ALA A 509 20.39 10.32 4.31
N ARG A 510 20.19 10.53 3.01
CA ARG A 510 19.51 11.70 2.47
C ARG A 510 18.02 11.64 2.80
N THR A 511 17.54 12.60 3.58
CA THR A 511 16.11 12.85 3.84
C THR A 511 15.67 14.12 3.11
N LEU A 512 14.37 14.21 2.78
CA LEU A 512 13.78 15.46 2.28
C LEU A 512 13.96 16.63 3.25
N ALA A 513 13.88 16.35 4.55
CA ALA A 513 13.97 17.37 5.57
C ALA A 513 15.43 17.74 5.87
N VAL A 514 15.75 19.02 5.74
CA VAL A 514 17.07 19.59 6.03
C VAL A 514 17.41 19.51 7.52
N LYS A 515 18.71 19.36 7.83
CA LYS A 515 19.20 19.35 9.22
C LYS A 515 18.94 20.69 9.93
N LYS A 516 19.11 21.79 9.22
CA LYS A 516 18.91 23.16 9.72
C LYS A 516 17.92 23.87 8.81
N LEU A 517 16.78 24.27 9.36
CA LEU A 517 15.77 25.08 8.66
C LEU A 517 15.65 26.43 9.37
N THR A 518 15.93 27.53 8.67
CA THR A 518 15.79 28.89 9.21
C THR A 518 14.57 29.56 8.58
N LEU A 519 13.71 30.14 9.41
CA LEU A 519 12.46 30.80 9.02
C LEU A 519 12.34 32.16 9.73
N LYS A 520 11.62 33.08 9.09
CA LYS A 520 11.15 34.37 9.64
C LYS A 520 9.64 34.48 9.50
N VAL A 521 9.01 35.36 10.26
CA VAL A 521 7.65 35.82 9.93
C VAL A 521 7.66 36.44 8.53
N GLY A 522 6.70 36.08 7.68
CA GLY A 522 6.68 36.43 6.25
C GLY A 522 7.42 35.44 5.34
N SER A 523 8.08 34.41 5.89
CA SER A 523 8.75 33.41 5.04
C SER A 523 7.76 32.60 4.23
N GLN A 524 8.01 32.50 2.92
CA GLN A 524 7.27 31.63 2.04
C GLN A 524 7.81 30.20 2.15
N VAL A 525 6.91 29.28 2.50
CA VAL A 525 7.23 27.87 2.74
C VAL A 525 6.32 26.95 1.94
N MET A 526 6.76 25.71 1.76
CA MET A 526 6.02 24.64 1.11
C MET A 526 6.08 23.38 1.95
N LEU A 527 4.95 22.68 2.03
CA LEU A 527 4.89 21.36 2.66
C LEU A 527 5.66 20.35 1.83
N ILE A 528 6.54 19.60 2.49
CA ILE A 528 7.30 18.47 1.89
C ILE A 528 6.71 17.10 2.27
N LYS A 529 5.56 17.10 2.95
CA LYS A 529 4.86 15.90 3.43
C LYS A 529 3.36 16.15 3.45
N ASN A 530 2.56 15.16 3.06
CA ASN A 530 1.11 15.20 3.22
C ASN A 530 0.76 15.20 4.71
N LEU A 531 0.03 16.22 5.17
CA LEU A 531 -0.45 16.31 6.55
C LEU A 531 -1.93 15.90 6.64
N ASP A 532 -2.75 16.48 5.77
CA ASP A 532 -4.19 16.24 5.73
C ASP A 532 -4.67 16.42 4.30
N VAL A 533 -4.87 15.30 3.60
CA VAL A 533 -5.27 15.31 2.18
C VAL A 533 -6.68 15.86 2.02
N ASN A 534 -7.56 15.67 2.99
CA ASN A 534 -8.97 16.06 2.92
C ASN A 534 -9.11 17.59 3.04
N ARG A 535 -8.25 18.20 3.84
CA ARG A 535 -8.11 19.67 3.89
C ARG A 535 -7.24 20.22 2.75
N GLY A 536 -6.68 19.37 1.88
CA GLY A 536 -5.80 19.76 0.79
C GLY A 536 -4.38 20.17 1.22
N LEU A 537 -3.96 19.82 2.44
CA LEU A 537 -2.61 20.02 2.97
C LEU A 537 -1.71 18.86 2.53
N CYS A 538 -1.30 18.95 1.27
CA CYS A 538 -0.51 17.95 0.58
C CYS A 538 0.94 18.43 0.40
N ASN A 539 1.82 17.51 0.01
CA ASN A 539 3.14 17.86 -0.49
C ASN A 539 3.00 18.82 -1.68
N GLY A 540 3.68 19.96 -1.62
CA GLY A 540 3.54 21.05 -2.58
C GLY A 540 2.63 22.19 -2.13
N SER A 541 1.81 22.01 -1.08
CA SER A 541 0.97 23.10 -0.55
C SER A 541 1.84 24.24 -0.03
N ARG A 542 1.53 25.45 -0.47
CA ARG A 542 2.30 26.66 -0.17
C ARG A 542 1.62 27.50 0.88
N GLY A 543 2.44 28.17 1.69
CA GLY A 543 1.95 29.10 2.68
C GLY A 543 3.00 30.10 3.14
N ILE A 544 2.55 31.05 3.94
CA ILE A 544 3.37 32.11 4.53
C ILE A 544 3.39 31.92 6.04
N VAL A 545 4.56 31.98 6.65
CA VAL A 545 4.71 31.96 8.11
C VAL A 545 4.16 33.26 8.67
N GLU A 546 3.05 33.22 9.40
CA GLU A 546 2.43 34.43 9.96
C GLU A 546 3.02 34.82 11.32
N LYS A 547 3.28 33.81 12.13
CA LYS A 547 3.81 33.97 13.48
C LYS A 547 4.45 32.67 13.95
N PHE A 548 5.11 32.75 15.09
CA PHE A 548 5.50 31.58 15.86
C PHE A 548 4.56 31.43 17.06
N SER A 549 4.08 30.21 17.32
CA SER A 549 3.27 29.92 18.51
C SER A 549 4.07 30.10 19.80
N GLU A 550 3.39 30.08 20.95
CA GLU A 550 4.05 30.10 22.26
C GLU A 550 5.01 28.91 22.45
N ALA A 551 4.63 27.74 21.93
CA ALA A 551 5.50 26.56 21.86
C ALA A 551 6.68 26.72 20.88
N GLY A 552 6.70 27.82 20.13
CA GLY A 552 7.77 28.19 19.22
C GLY A 552 7.67 27.61 17.82
N ASN A 553 6.59 26.91 17.48
CA ASN A 553 6.36 26.33 16.15
C ASN A 553 5.86 27.40 15.16
N PRO A 554 6.18 27.28 13.86
CA PRO A 554 5.62 28.19 12.87
C PRO A 554 4.12 27.96 12.67
N VAL A 555 3.35 29.04 12.68
CA VAL A 555 1.96 29.07 12.24
C VAL A 555 1.94 29.55 10.79
N VAL A 556 1.52 28.68 9.88
CA VAL A 556 1.58 28.90 8.44
C VAL A 556 0.17 29.06 7.90
N ARG A 557 -0.11 30.18 7.22
CA ARG A 557 -1.34 30.36 6.44
C ARG A 557 -1.14 29.76 5.06
N PHE A 558 -1.88 28.70 4.74
CA PHE A 558 -1.82 28.05 3.43
C PHE A 558 -2.76 28.74 2.45
N LEU A 559 -2.25 29.01 1.24
CA LEU A 559 -2.93 29.83 0.24
C LEU A 559 -4.21 29.16 -0.29
N ALA A 560 -4.19 27.84 -0.48
CA ALA A 560 -5.33 27.11 -1.06
C ALA A 560 -6.52 26.95 -0.09
N GLN A 561 -6.28 27.07 1.22
CA GLN A 561 -7.29 26.87 2.27
C GLN A 561 -7.65 28.15 3.02
N ASP A 562 -6.92 29.24 2.77
CA ASP A 562 -6.89 30.47 3.58
C ASP A 562 -6.92 30.19 5.09
N LEU A 563 -6.07 29.25 5.52
CA LEU A 563 -6.12 28.71 6.86
C LEU A 563 -4.74 28.71 7.50
N ALA A 564 -4.66 29.34 8.67
CA ALA A 564 -3.50 29.34 9.54
C ALA A 564 -3.43 28.05 10.36
N ILE A 565 -2.32 27.31 10.23
CA ILE A 565 -2.11 26.03 10.89
C ILE A 565 -0.77 26.04 11.60
N GLU A 566 -0.76 25.64 12.87
CA GLU A 566 0.47 25.39 13.59
C GLU A 566 1.17 24.13 13.04
N ILE A 567 2.35 24.29 12.47
CA ILE A 567 3.11 23.20 11.88
C ILE A 567 4.07 22.63 12.89
N ARG A 568 3.86 21.35 13.24
CA ARG A 568 4.69 20.60 14.18
C ARG A 568 5.67 19.71 13.43
N ARG A 569 6.74 19.32 14.13
CA ARG A 569 7.76 18.40 13.61
C ARG A 569 7.12 17.07 13.23
N SER A 570 7.45 16.59 12.04
CA SER A 570 7.04 15.31 11.51
C SER A 570 8.21 14.34 11.49
N LYS A 571 7.91 13.04 11.62
CA LYS A 571 8.89 11.97 11.40
C LYS A 571 9.08 11.76 9.89
N PHE A 572 10.33 11.78 9.46
CA PHE A 572 10.82 11.38 8.15
C PHE A 572 11.60 10.09 8.34
N SER A 573 11.05 8.98 7.86
CA SER A 573 11.67 7.66 7.96
C SER A 573 12.35 7.31 6.65
N VAL A 574 13.64 7.01 6.70
CA VAL A 574 14.39 6.45 5.57
C VAL A 574 14.79 5.05 5.94
N ARG A 575 14.38 4.07 5.14
CA ARG A 575 14.88 2.70 5.28
C ARG A 575 16.27 2.64 4.70
N VAL A 576 17.29 2.68 5.56
CA VAL A 576 18.65 2.46 5.06
C VAL A 576 18.80 0.95 4.88
N PRO A 577 19.24 0.53 3.69
CA PRO A 577 19.58 -0.84 3.43
C PRO A 577 20.47 -1.40 4.54
N GLY A 578 20.09 -2.55 5.12
CA GLY A 578 20.90 -3.26 6.11
C GLY A 578 20.55 -3.12 7.57
N TYR A 579 19.60 -2.24 7.87
CA TYR A 579 19.10 -2.05 9.21
C TYR A 579 17.64 -2.50 9.23
N ASP A 580 17.28 -3.33 10.22
CA ASP A 580 15.90 -3.80 10.38
C ASP A 580 14.95 -2.64 10.76
N ALA A 581 15.48 -1.57 11.38
CA ALA A 581 14.75 -0.37 11.75
C ALA A 581 15.04 0.81 10.80
N PRO A 582 14.02 1.61 10.43
CA PRO A 582 14.24 2.82 9.63
C PRO A 582 14.96 3.90 10.45
N PHE A 583 15.75 4.69 9.75
CA PHE A 583 16.40 5.88 10.26
C PHE A 583 15.36 6.99 10.33
N ILE A 584 15.22 7.64 11.48
CA ILE A 584 14.19 8.64 11.70
C ILE A 584 14.84 10.00 11.89
N ARG A 585 14.45 10.95 11.04
CA ARG A 585 14.66 12.38 11.25
C ARG A 585 13.35 13.03 11.68
N ARG A 586 13.35 13.79 12.76
CA ARG A 586 12.22 14.62 13.21
C ARG A 586 12.51 16.09 12.91
N GLN A 587 11.79 16.64 11.95
CA GLN A 587 11.94 18.03 11.52
C GLN A 587 10.58 18.60 11.09
N LEU A 588 10.45 19.92 11.06
CA LEU A 588 9.30 20.57 10.43
C LEU A 588 9.15 20.10 8.98
N PRO A 589 7.95 19.71 8.53
CA PRO A 589 7.70 19.29 7.16
C PRO A 589 7.61 20.48 6.19
N LEU A 590 8.54 21.43 6.31
CA LEU A 590 8.59 22.66 5.54
C LEU A 590 9.94 22.82 4.85
N GLN A 591 9.93 23.46 3.70
CA GLN A 591 11.10 24.03 3.04
C GLN A 591 10.78 25.45 2.57
N LEU A 592 11.79 26.29 2.38
CA LEU A 592 11.62 27.59 1.71
C LEU A 592 11.13 27.39 0.28
N ALA A 593 10.23 28.26 -0.17
CA ALA A 593 9.47 28.04 -1.39
C ALA A 593 9.29 29.27 -2.26
N TRP A 594 10.17 30.29 -2.14
CA TRP A 594 10.25 31.34 -3.14
C TRP A 594 10.74 30.79 -4.48
N ALA A 595 11.68 29.85 -4.45
CA ALA A 595 12.14 29.13 -5.63
C ALA A 595 12.43 27.65 -5.34
N ILE A 596 12.22 26.80 -6.35
CA ILE A 596 12.65 25.39 -6.36
C ILE A 596 13.21 25.06 -7.74
N SER A 597 14.06 24.05 -7.86
CA SER A 597 14.49 23.58 -9.18
C SER A 597 13.42 22.73 -9.86
N ILE A 598 13.39 22.73 -11.19
CA ILE A 598 12.47 21.91 -11.99
C ILE A 598 12.61 20.42 -11.61
N HIS A 599 13.84 19.94 -11.41
CA HIS A 599 14.14 18.60 -10.92
C HIS A 599 13.44 18.27 -9.59
N LYS A 600 13.50 19.19 -8.60
CA LYS A 600 12.84 19.00 -7.30
C LYS A 600 11.32 19.09 -7.39
N SER A 601 10.77 19.72 -8.44
CA SER A 601 9.33 19.84 -8.66
C SER A 601 8.69 18.59 -9.30
N GLN A 602 9.49 17.64 -9.78
CA GLN A 602 8.97 16.40 -10.37
C GLN A 602 8.11 15.62 -9.35
N GLY A 603 7.04 14.95 -9.82
CA GLY A 603 5.99 14.41 -8.94
C GLY A 603 5.08 15.43 -8.21
N MET A 604 5.42 16.72 -8.12
CA MET A 604 4.64 17.73 -7.38
C MET A 604 3.52 18.37 -8.21
N THR A 605 2.53 18.96 -7.52
CA THR A 605 1.49 19.83 -8.12
C THR A 605 1.55 21.19 -7.43
N LEU A 606 1.59 22.26 -8.23
CA LEU A 606 1.70 23.64 -7.75
C LEU A 606 0.44 24.42 -8.09
N ASP A 607 -0.05 25.20 -7.14
CA ASP A 607 -1.25 26.04 -7.32
C ASP A 607 -0.98 27.24 -8.23
N CYS A 608 0.22 27.82 -8.15
CA CYS A 608 0.75 28.74 -9.13
C CYS A 608 2.28 28.69 -9.20
N ALA A 609 2.86 29.01 -10.34
CA ALA A 609 4.30 28.98 -10.57
C ALA A 609 4.76 30.05 -11.55
N GLU A 610 5.92 30.65 -11.26
CA GLU A 610 6.67 31.44 -12.23
C GLU A 610 7.75 30.53 -12.83
N ILE A 611 7.80 30.41 -14.15
CA ILE A 611 8.67 29.45 -14.84
C ILE A 611 9.61 30.23 -15.75
N SER A 612 10.91 30.16 -15.46
CA SER A 612 11.94 30.71 -16.35
C SER A 612 12.44 29.61 -17.27
N LEU A 613 12.26 29.78 -18.57
CA LEU A 613 12.66 28.82 -19.61
C LEU A 613 13.89 29.27 -20.41
N GLU A 614 14.52 30.39 -20.05
CA GLU A 614 15.70 30.97 -20.74
C GLU A 614 16.90 30.03 -20.79
N ARG A 615 17.07 29.16 -19.79
CA ARG A 615 18.24 28.29 -19.62
C ARG A 615 17.87 26.81 -19.59
N VAL A 616 16.84 26.43 -20.34
CA VAL A 616 16.47 25.01 -20.51
C VAL A 616 17.60 24.31 -21.25
N PHE A 617 18.09 23.20 -20.69
CA PHE A 617 19.24 22.48 -21.24
C PHE A 617 18.92 21.03 -21.59
N ALA A 618 17.91 20.42 -20.95
CA ALA A 618 17.55 19.02 -21.17
C ALA A 618 16.22 18.85 -21.90
N ASP A 619 16.08 17.76 -22.63
CA ASP A 619 14.81 17.32 -23.22
C ASP A 619 13.78 17.05 -22.11
N GLY A 620 12.50 17.34 -22.37
CA GLY A 620 11.43 17.16 -21.39
C GLY A 620 11.44 18.15 -20.21
N GLN A 621 12.48 18.96 -20.02
CA GLN A 621 12.58 19.89 -18.88
C GLN A 621 11.48 20.97 -18.91
N ALA A 622 11.19 21.53 -20.09
CA ALA A 622 10.07 22.46 -20.29
C ALA A 622 8.73 21.77 -19.98
N TYR A 623 8.55 20.53 -20.45
CA TYR A 623 7.35 19.72 -20.18
C TYR A 623 7.16 19.47 -18.67
N VAL A 624 8.22 19.10 -17.94
CA VAL A 624 8.15 18.90 -16.49
C VAL A 624 7.74 20.17 -15.77
N ALA A 625 8.34 21.31 -16.12
CA ALA A 625 8.02 22.60 -15.50
C ALA A 625 6.56 23.01 -15.72
N LEU A 626 6.08 22.96 -16.97
CA LEU A 626 4.72 23.36 -17.33
C LEU A 626 3.67 22.42 -16.70
N SER A 627 3.94 21.12 -16.69
CA SER A 627 3.01 20.11 -16.15
C SER A 627 2.82 20.12 -14.63
N ARG A 628 3.52 21.01 -13.91
CA ARG A 628 3.35 21.20 -12.45
C ARG A 628 2.06 21.95 -12.11
N ALA A 629 1.60 22.81 -13.01
CA ALA A 629 0.40 23.61 -12.81
C ALA A 629 -0.89 22.90 -13.24
N ARG A 630 -2.03 23.39 -12.73
CA ARG A 630 -3.37 22.86 -13.05
C ARG A 630 -4.05 23.55 -14.23
N SER A 631 -3.67 24.80 -14.54
CA SER A 631 -4.25 25.62 -15.60
C SER A 631 -3.21 26.59 -16.18
N LEU A 632 -3.48 27.15 -17.37
CA LEU A 632 -2.66 28.22 -17.96
C LEU A 632 -2.64 29.49 -17.11
N SER A 633 -3.76 29.83 -16.47
CA SER A 633 -3.85 30.99 -15.56
C SER A 633 -2.97 30.88 -14.32
N ALA A 634 -2.59 29.66 -13.94
CA ALA A 634 -1.75 29.38 -12.78
C ALA A 634 -0.25 29.47 -13.09
N ILE A 635 0.16 29.72 -14.33
CA ILE A 635 1.57 29.85 -14.70
C ILE A 635 1.87 31.24 -15.22
N ARG A 636 3.09 31.70 -14.96
CA ARG A 636 3.69 32.86 -15.62
C ARG A 636 5.03 32.45 -16.18
N ILE A 637 5.18 32.48 -17.49
CA ILE A 637 6.40 32.04 -18.15
C ILE A 637 7.25 33.26 -18.51
N THR A 638 8.55 33.23 -18.19
CA THR A 638 9.53 34.23 -18.63
C THR A 638 10.54 33.62 -19.59
N GLY A 639 10.86 34.34 -20.66
CA GLY A 639 11.84 33.91 -21.67
C GLY A 639 11.46 32.63 -22.40
N PHE A 640 10.18 32.49 -22.78
CA PHE A 640 9.74 31.38 -23.61
C PHE A 640 10.21 31.54 -25.05
N ASP A 641 10.87 30.51 -25.55
CA ASP A 641 11.13 30.32 -26.97
C ASP A 641 10.67 28.91 -27.40
N ALA A 642 10.11 28.78 -28.61
CA ALA A 642 9.60 27.50 -29.07
C ALA A 642 10.69 26.42 -29.15
N SER A 643 11.96 26.81 -29.37
CA SER A 643 13.09 25.87 -29.41
C SER A 643 13.39 25.18 -28.07
N CYS A 644 12.88 25.71 -26.94
CA CYS A 644 13.04 25.06 -25.63
C CYS A 644 12.16 23.82 -25.47
N VAL A 645 11.14 23.65 -26.32
CA VAL A 645 10.26 22.49 -26.34
C VAL A 645 10.94 21.40 -27.16
N ARG A 646 11.55 20.44 -26.47
CA ARG A 646 12.29 19.32 -27.08
C ARG A 646 11.91 18.01 -26.42
N ALA A 647 11.82 16.97 -27.23
CA ALA A 647 11.67 15.59 -26.82
C ALA A 647 12.75 14.75 -27.49
N ASN A 648 13.23 13.74 -26.78
CA ASN A 648 14.23 12.84 -27.30
C ASN A 648 13.62 11.90 -28.34
N THR A 649 14.24 11.76 -29.51
CA THR A 649 13.71 10.94 -30.61
C THR A 649 13.59 9.46 -30.25
N LYS A 650 14.55 8.91 -29.49
CA LYS A 650 14.48 7.51 -29.02
C LYS A 650 13.25 7.26 -28.14
N VAL A 651 12.84 8.27 -27.38
CA VAL A 651 11.64 8.18 -26.54
C VAL A 651 10.39 8.21 -27.40
N ILE A 652 10.34 9.05 -28.45
CA ILE A 652 9.24 9.05 -29.42
C ILE A 652 9.09 7.66 -30.04
N ASP A 653 10.19 7.11 -30.59
CA ASP A 653 10.19 5.79 -31.21
C ASP A 653 9.76 4.69 -30.24
N PHE A 654 10.21 4.75 -28.97
CA PHE A 654 9.78 3.82 -27.94
C PHE A 654 8.27 3.90 -27.68
N TYR A 655 7.70 5.10 -27.51
CA TYR A 655 6.27 5.25 -27.27
C TYR A 655 5.40 4.93 -28.48
N ASP A 656 5.92 5.10 -29.70
CA ASP A 656 5.25 4.69 -30.93
C ASP A 656 5.29 3.16 -31.11
N SER A 657 6.31 2.49 -30.57
CA SER A 657 6.44 1.02 -30.63
C SER A 657 5.57 0.26 -29.63
N ILE A 658 5.13 0.90 -28.53
CA ILE A 658 4.36 0.23 -27.48
C ILE A 658 2.87 0.17 -27.83
N GLY A 659 2.34 -1.05 -27.94
CA GLY A 659 0.91 -1.32 -27.98
C GLY A 659 0.26 -1.01 -26.63
N ASN A 660 -1.01 -0.59 -26.65
CA ASN A 660 -1.74 -0.30 -25.43
C ASN A 660 -2.45 -1.55 -24.94
N ASP A 661 -1.78 -2.34 -24.10
CA ASP A 661 -2.24 -3.69 -23.73
C ASP A 661 -3.34 -3.69 -22.62
N TYR A 662 -4.39 -2.87 -22.77
CA TYR A 662 -5.46 -2.76 -21.79
C TYR A 662 -6.51 -3.86 -21.86
N ASP A 663 -6.66 -4.49 -23.03
CA ASP A 663 -7.64 -5.53 -23.26
C ASP A 663 -7.03 -6.89 -22.86
N ASP A 664 -7.40 -7.41 -21.69
CA ASP A 664 -7.01 -8.73 -21.19
C ASP A 664 -8.27 -9.57 -20.89
N ASP A 665 -8.73 -10.34 -21.89
CA ASP A 665 -9.43 -11.61 -21.65
C ASP A 665 -8.56 -12.84 -22.02
N ASP A 666 -7.45 -12.68 -22.75
CA ASP A 666 -6.58 -13.80 -23.15
C ASP A 666 -5.09 -13.50 -22.88
N PHE A 667 -4.61 -13.78 -21.66
CA PHE A 667 -3.17 -13.86 -21.39
C PHE A 667 -2.73 -15.32 -21.32
N GLU A 668 -2.16 -15.85 -22.41
CA GLU A 668 -1.28 -17.01 -22.35
C GLU A 668 0.14 -16.54 -21.97
N PRO A 669 0.78 -17.13 -20.94
CA PRO A 669 2.17 -16.83 -20.65
C PRO A 669 3.04 -17.27 -21.82
N ALA A 670 3.66 -16.31 -22.52
CA ALA A 670 4.56 -16.58 -23.63
C ALA A 670 5.68 -17.54 -23.20
N THR A 671 5.55 -18.81 -23.59
CA THR A 671 6.53 -19.89 -23.35
C THR A 671 7.67 -19.89 -24.36
N LYS A 672 7.89 -18.79 -25.09
CA LYS A 672 9.04 -18.65 -25.98
C LYS A 672 10.21 -17.99 -25.25
N LEU A 673 10.77 -18.72 -24.28
CA LEU A 673 12.19 -18.57 -23.94
C LEU A 673 12.99 -19.00 -25.17
N ARG A 674 13.23 -18.04 -26.05
CA ARG A 674 14.16 -18.14 -27.16
C ARG A 674 15.52 -18.51 -26.54
N LYS A 675 15.96 -19.76 -26.70
CA LYS A 675 17.30 -20.22 -26.29
C LYS A 675 18.32 -19.43 -27.11
N TYR A 676 18.92 -18.40 -26.52
CA TYR A 676 20.09 -17.72 -27.08
C TYR A 676 21.27 -17.88 -26.14
N ARG A 677 22.43 -18.14 -26.74
CA ARG A 677 23.66 -18.58 -26.10
C ARG A 677 24.15 -17.54 -25.09
N SER A 678 24.49 -18.02 -23.90
CA SER A 678 25.28 -17.30 -22.90
C SER A 678 26.60 -16.82 -23.50
N ILE A 679 26.93 -15.56 -23.32
CA ILE A 679 28.33 -15.08 -23.30
C ILE A 679 28.76 -15.00 -21.84
#